data_AF-A0A953ZYV6-F1
#
_entry.id   AF-A0A953ZYV6-F1
#
_cell.length_a   1.000
_cell.length_b   1.000
_cell.length_c   1.000
_cell.angle_alpha   90.00
_cell.angle_beta   90.00
_cell.angle_gamma   90.00
#
_symmetry.space_group_name_H-M   'P 1'
#
loop_
_entity.id
_entity.type
_entity.pdbx_description
1 polymer ?
#
loop_
_entity_poly.entity_id
_entity_poly.type
_entity_poly.pdbx_seq_one_letter_code
_entity_poly.pdbx_strand_id
1 'polypeptide(L)'
;MLLLAGGALAQASPPPVDALAEQRWNARLAELLFGFARQAQRDQVGPAAKRAFDEIVCHYAPGHAGARKALGQRQTVAGWKPSGSPPEFRDGATDEQRVRIARQWRALAVRLAGLHRARAAELRPNAPQRAMAHLERAIALDPLDEAAHRLLGHGSVAIGGTTYHGSAAELAFIANLRRIEQRALALARQPIRVDRVVELPRELTVSGLPFHGAHSVHFKVFTRGTAVQAEDCARWAERALVLLTELLGEQRAARLAVADRQVRYWDWQAFVWTERERDALVAANLQRNAESPLAKHLAGQRAQLEAHTFSNISWNAGDKLCEIGVELTPAAMHDRLIASCWEIGIGVVFDKGEKTPNFALTEGALHAATWLLKSTAMSKRGTLPEGTAAAREVELPRAIGWWRRTVREQALAGTDMPLRDVARQTAARFPNAARLKAWSFMTWLMARHPESWYELLITVPGDKVPFPEEVEKAVQKVLGRPLDDVEREWRAWASGRSVAALATGFGPPVLPEQPSREQRAGLARLNEVRTRAGLPPCVLDQEASLGCVDHARYLAAHPEQWTWPALHEQDPAKSGFSARGMRCGQRSVIVVQARGAAASVDGWMGTVYHRFPLLAPNVRRVGFALVDGMCVLDLGSLEEPHRYDRAGQPLGPQWVVWPPDRSADVPRQFAFYELPNPLGDQPPPKDRDDRAGYPVSLTLAHHVHPRLSSAGIRMFALRGRGAKQARGDEVRLFVHTPAAPLLRRMVAADAVFGIPEQPLEARTSYEVEVRLRLRGAEDHTVAWRFTTGSAPLRRPGR
;
A
#
# COMPACT_ATOMS: atom_id res chain seq x y z
N MET A 1 25.72 53.02 -56.91
CA MET A 1 26.33 53.95 -55.94
C MET A 1 25.23 54.88 -55.42
N LEU A 2 24.43 54.42 -54.46
CA LEU A 2 23.30 55.15 -53.88
C LEU A 2 23.25 54.81 -52.39
N LEU A 3 23.55 55.81 -51.55
CA LEU A 3 23.59 55.77 -50.10
C LEU A 3 22.16 55.92 -49.55
N LEU A 4 21.69 54.92 -48.79
CA LEU A 4 20.53 55.05 -47.90
C LEU A 4 21.02 55.00 -46.45
N ALA A 5 20.87 56.12 -45.77
CA ALA A 5 21.12 56.28 -44.34
C ALA A 5 19.96 55.64 -43.55
N GLY A 6 20.24 54.52 -42.88
CA GLY A 6 19.34 53.92 -41.89
C GLY A 6 19.64 54.49 -40.51
N GLY A 7 18.78 55.40 -40.03
CA GLY A 7 18.81 55.90 -38.66
C GLY A 7 18.45 54.79 -37.66
N ALA A 8 19.36 54.49 -36.73
CA ALA A 8 19.10 53.62 -35.60
C ALA A 8 18.14 54.33 -34.62
N LEU A 9 16.87 53.93 -34.63
CA LEU A 9 15.94 54.24 -33.55
C LEU A 9 16.43 53.53 -32.28
N ALA A 10 17.01 54.30 -31.36
CA ALA A 10 17.26 53.85 -30.00
C ALA A 10 15.92 53.43 -29.38
N GLN A 11 15.70 52.13 -29.25
CA GLN A 11 14.57 51.60 -28.50
C GLN A 11 14.73 52.08 -27.05
N ALA A 12 13.88 53.00 -26.63
CA ALA A 12 13.81 53.42 -25.24
C ALA A 12 13.59 52.18 -24.39
N SER A 13 14.46 51.93 -23.42
CA SER A 13 14.27 50.85 -22.45
C SER A 13 12.88 51.02 -21.83
N PRO A 14 12.04 49.97 -21.83
CA PRO A 14 10.72 50.07 -21.23
C PRO A 14 10.86 50.52 -19.77
N PRO A 15 9.92 51.36 -19.27
CA PRO A 15 10.00 51.87 -17.92
C PRO A 15 10.08 50.70 -16.92
N PRO A 16 10.86 50.83 -15.83
CA PRO A 16 10.95 49.78 -14.82
C PRO A 16 9.56 49.47 -14.29
N VAL A 17 9.15 48.21 -14.41
CA VAL A 17 7.87 47.74 -13.87
C VAL A 17 7.83 48.06 -12.38
N ASP A 18 6.79 48.78 -11.95
CA ASP A 18 6.63 49.26 -10.58
C ASP A 18 6.67 48.09 -9.57
N ALA A 19 7.82 47.94 -8.90
CA ALA A 19 8.04 46.92 -7.87
C ALA A 19 7.05 47.08 -6.70
N LEU A 20 6.59 48.31 -6.43
CA LEU A 20 5.60 48.59 -5.40
C LEU A 20 4.22 48.09 -5.80
N ALA A 21 3.82 48.23 -7.07
CA ALA A 21 2.59 47.67 -7.59
C ALA A 21 2.57 46.14 -7.45
N GLU A 22 3.68 45.47 -7.78
CA GLU A 22 3.83 44.02 -7.62
C GLU A 22 3.75 43.60 -6.15
N GLN A 23 4.42 44.33 -5.26
CA GLN A 23 4.38 44.09 -3.82
C GLN A 23 2.95 44.24 -3.27
N ARG A 24 2.22 45.28 -3.67
CA ARG A 24 0.81 45.50 -3.28
C ARG A 24 -0.11 44.40 -3.81
N TRP A 25 0.12 43.96 -5.05
CA TRP A 25 -0.62 42.86 -5.66
C TRP A 25 -0.39 41.54 -4.90
N ASN A 26 0.86 41.21 -4.61
CA ASN A 26 1.22 40.03 -3.82
C ASN A 26 0.63 40.08 -2.40
N ALA A 27 0.67 41.24 -1.74
CA ALA A 27 0.05 41.43 -0.43
C ALA A 27 -1.47 41.14 -0.47
N ARG A 28 -2.18 41.60 -1.50
CA ARG A 28 -3.60 41.30 -1.69
C ARG A 28 -3.88 39.80 -1.85
N LEU A 29 -3.06 39.07 -2.60
CA LEU A 29 -3.22 37.62 -2.76
C LEU A 29 -2.90 36.87 -1.47
N ALA A 30 -1.90 37.33 -0.73
CA ALA A 30 -1.55 36.78 0.57
C ALA A 30 -2.74 36.84 1.55
N GLU A 31 -3.48 37.97 1.58
CA GLU A 31 -4.67 38.10 2.44
C GLU A 31 -5.81 37.14 2.07
N LEU A 32 -6.03 36.89 0.76
CA LEU A 32 -7.03 35.90 0.32
C LEU A 32 -6.67 34.49 0.81
N LEU A 33 -5.41 34.11 0.67
CA LEU A 33 -4.90 32.83 1.17
C LEU A 33 -4.96 32.76 2.69
N PHE A 34 -4.65 33.86 3.38
CA PHE A 34 -4.66 33.92 4.84
C PHE A 34 -6.09 33.73 5.37
N GLY A 35 -7.09 34.37 4.75
CA GLY A 35 -8.49 34.16 5.07
C GLY A 35 -8.94 32.70 4.92
N PHE A 36 -8.54 32.05 3.83
CA PHE A 36 -8.77 30.61 3.64
C PHE A 36 -8.05 29.77 4.70
N ALA A 37 -6.77 30.04 4.97
CA ALA A 37 -5.97 29.29 5.92
C ALA A 37 -6.59 29.31 7.33
N ARG A 38 -7.08 30.49 7.75
CA ARG A 38 -7.80 30.65 9.02
C ARG A 38 -9.13 29.89 9.04
N GLN A 39 -9.87 29.86 7.92
CA GLN A 39 -11.08 29.05 7.82
C GLN A 39 -10.79 27.55 7.89
N ALA A 40 -9.80 27.06 7.14
CA ALA A 40 -9.38 25.67 7.18
C ALA A 40 -8.91 25.25 8.59
N GLN A 41 -8.20 26.14 9.30
CA GLN A 41 -7.80 25.91 10.69
C GLN A 41 -9.01 25.85 11.64
N ARG A 42 -10.00 26.74 11.48
CA ARG A 42 -11.26 26.69 12.26
C ARG A 42 -12.05 25.39 12.02
N ASP A 43 -12.07 24.92 10.78
CA ASP A 43 -12.71 23.66 10.37
C ASP A 43 -11.85 22.42 10.66
N GLN A 44 -10.72 22.59 11.37
CA GLN A 44 -9.79 21.52 11.75
C GLN A 44 -9.19 20.73 10.57
N VAL A 45 -9.12 21.34 9.38
CA VAL A 45 -8.42 20.78 8.21
C VAL A 45 -6.99 21.31 8.17
N GLY A 46 -6.19 20.92 9.17
CA GLY A 46 -4.82 21.39 9.38
C GLY A 46 -3.93 21.38 8.13
N PRO A 47 -3.85 20.28 7.36
CA PRO A 47 -3.00 20.22 6.16
C PRO A 47 -3.35 21.27 5.10
N ALA A 48 -4.64 21.57 4.91
CA ALA A 48 -5.08 22.62 3.99
C ALA A 48 -4.71 24.01 4.48
N ALA A 49 -4.81 24.26 5.80
CA ALA A 49 -4.37 25.51 6.41
C ALA A 49 -2.85 25.71 6.23
N LYS A 50 -2.04 24.68 6.54
CA LYS A 50 -0.59 24.72 6.35
C LYS A 50 -0.23 25.06 4.92
N ARG A 51 -0.83 24.37 3.94
CA ARG A 51 -0.61 24.61 2.51
C ARG A 51 -0.80 26.09 2.18
N ALA A 52 -1.90 26.69 2.62
CA ALA A 52 -2.17 28.10 2.34
C ALA A 52 -1.16 29.04 3.02
N PHE A 53 -0.72 28.74 4.26
CA PHE A 53 0.34 29.51 4.91
C PHE A 53 1.69 29.40 4.19
N ASP A 54 2.07 28.20 3.73
CA ASP A 54 3.28 27.99 2.95
C ASP A 54 3.21 28.77 1.63
N GLU A 55 2.07 28.76 0.92
CA GLU A 55 1.91 29.55 -0.30
C GLU A 55 2.13 31.05 -0.07
N ILE A 56 1.63 31.58 1.05
CA ILE A 56 1.84 32.98 1.43
C ILE A 56 3.32 33.27 1.61
N VAL A 57 4.00 32.48 2.44
CA VAL A 57 5.38 32.76 2.85
C VAL A 57 6.38 32.51 1.71
N CYS A 58 6.13 31.50 0.87
CA CYS A 58 7.05 31.14 -0.21
C CYS A 58 6.90 32.03 -1.45
N HIS A 59 5.69 32.52 -1.76
CA HIS A 59 5.43 33.09 -3.09
C HIS A 59 4.81 34.49 -3.10
N TYR A 60 4.17 34.94 -2.03
CA TYR A 60 3.45 36.22 -2.04
C TYR A 60 4.05 37.22 -1.06
N ALA A 61 4.09 36.87 0.22
CA ALA A 61 4.51 37.76 1.28
C ALA A 61 5.47 37.02 2.23
N PRO A 62 6.77 36.92 1.89
CA PRO A 62 7.76 36.27 2.73
C PRO A 62 7.88 36.88 4.13
N GLY A 63 7.44 38.12 4.35
CA GLY A 63 7.41 38.77 5.66
C GLY A 63 6.06 38.68 6.40
N HIS A 64 5.07 37.93 5.89
CA HIS A 64 3.72 37.93 6.44
C HIS A 64 3.67 37.38 7.87
N ALA A 65 3.51 38.26 8.84
CA ALA A 65 3.64 37.92 10.26
C ALA A 65 2.63 36.86 10.72
N GLY A 66 1.36 36.94 10.29
CA GLY A 66 0.33 35.97 10.64
C GLY A 66 0.66 34.54 10.19
N ALA A 67 0.94 34.35 8.89
CA ALA A 67 1.32 33.07 8.31
C ALA A 67 2.60 32.49 8.95
N ARG A 68 3.66 33.29 9.15
CA ARG A 68 4.89 32.81 9.78
C ARG A 68 4.71 32.40 11.23
N LYS A 69 3.95 33.16 12.03
CA LYS A 69 3.57 32.74 13.39
C LYS A 69 2.77 31.44 13.38
N ALA A 70 1.83 31.28 12.45
CA ALA A 70 1.06 30.04 12.30
C ALA A 70 1.92 28.84 11.90
N LEU A 71 3.01 29.06 11.16
CA LEU A 71 4.02 28.06 10.83
C LEU A 71 5.08 27.85 11.94
N GLY A 72 4.88 28.44 13.12
CA GLY A 72 5.79 28.28 14.26
C GLY A 72 7.11 29.03 14.07
N GLN A 73 7.05 30.21 13.48
CA GLN A 73 8.21 31.09 13.35
C GLN A 73 7.98 32.37 14.15
N ARG A 74 9.06 32.87 14.76
CA ARG A 74 9.11 34.15 15.45
C ARG A 74 10.01 35.13 14.71
N GLN A 75 9.63 36.39 14.69
CA GLN A 75 10.47 37.45 14.15
C GLN A 75 11.59 37.75 15.16
N THR A 76 12.83 37.74 14.68
CA THR A 76 14.04 38.12 15.42
C THR A 76 14.74 39.25 14.69
N VAL A 77 15.75 39.85 15.31
CA VAL A 77 16.61 40.84 14.65
C VAL A 77 17.26 40.25 13.38
N ALA A 78 17.61 38.96 13.39
CA ALA A 78 18.16 38.23 12.25
C ALA A 78 17.09 37.69 11.28
N GLY A 79 15.86 38.22 11.32
CA GLY A 79 14.73 37.76 10.51
C GLY A 79 13.87 36.69 11.19
N TRP A 80 13.07 35.98 10.41
CA TRP A 80 12.17 34.94 10.92
C TRP A 80 12.92 33.65 11.23
N LYS A 81 12.81 33.16 12.48
CA LYS A 81 13.41 31.91 12.93
C LYS A 81 12.34 30.96 13.49
N PRO A 82 12.52 29.63 13.41
CA PRO A 82 11.64 28.68 14.10
C PRO A 82 11.51 29.01 15.60
N SER A 83 10.30 28.91 16.13
CA SER A 83 9.96 29.18 17.54
C SER A 83 9.67 27.85 18.26
N GLY A 84 10.70 27.03 18.45
CA GLY A 84 10.58 25.72 19.09
C GLY A 84 10.14 24.62 18.13
N SER A 85 9.32 23.69 18.60
CA SER A 85 8.81 22.59 17.78
C SER A 85 7.81 23.12 16.73
N PRO A 86 7.87 22.63 15.48
CA PRO A 86 6.91 23.02 14.45
C PRO A 86 5.47 22.74 14.94
N PRO A 87 4.52 23.66 14.72
CA PRO A 87 3.13 23.43 15.07
C PRO A 87 2.59 22.25 14.30
N GLU A 88 1.89 21.36 15.00
CA GLU A 88 1.24 20.22 14.37
C GLU A 88 -0.07 20.65 13.71
N PHE A 89 -0.11 20.54 12.38
CA PHE A 89 -1.30 20.78 11.58
C PHE A 89 -2.18 19.52 11.50
N ARG A 90 -2.74 19.10 12.64
CA ARG A 90 -3.60 17.91 12.73
C ARG A 90 -4.90 18.08 11.94
N ASP A 91 -5.38 16.98 11.34
CA ASP A 91 -6.70 16.90 10.69
C ASP A 91 -7.70 16.27 11.68
N GLY A 92 -8.52 17.11 12.31
CA GLY A 92 -9.63 16.71 13.19
C GLY A 92 -10.99 16.83 12.52
N ALA A 93 -11.02 17.14 11.23
CA ALA A 93 -12.24 17.50 10.52
C ALA A 93 -13.14 16.29 10.23
N THR A 94 -14.45 16.55 10.23
CA THR A 94 -15.46 15.66 9.63
C THR A 94 -15.31 15.58 8.12
N ASP A 95 -15.85 14.53 7.49
CA ASP A 95 -15.80 14.38 6.03
C ASP A 95 -16.49 15.54 5.29
N GLU A 96 -17.58 16.09 5.86
CA GLU A 96 -18.26 17.27 5.33
C GLU A 96 -17.39 18.52 5.38
N GLN A 97 -16.67 18.74 6.49
CA GLN A 97 -15.70 19.82 6.63
C GLN A 97 -14.57 19.68 5.60
N ARG A 98 -14.00 18.47 5.45
CA ARG A 98 -12.95 18.20 4.46
C ARG A 98 -13.42 18.49 3.03
N VAL A 99 -14.61 18.01 2.66
CA VAL A 99 -15.19 18.25 1.34
C VAL A 99 -15.41 19.74 1.10
N ARG A 100 -15.95 20.46 2.09
CA ARG A 100 -16.17 21.90 2.01
C ARG A 100 -14.86 22.66 1.84
N ILE A 101 -13.86 22.41 2.68
CA ILE A 101 -12.55 23.08 2.61
C ILE A 101 -11.85 22.77 1.28
N ALA A 102 -11.91 21.54 0.78
CA ALA A 102 -11.35 21.20 -0.52
C ALA A 102 -12.03 21.94 -1.68
N ARG A 103 -13.37 22.07 -1.67
CA ARG A 103 -14.12 22.88 -2.65
C ARG A 103 -13.74 24.36 -2.58
N GLN A 104 -13.64 24.91 -1.37
CA GLN A 104 -13.21 26.29 -1.15
C GLN A 104 -11.78 26.52 -1.65
N TRP A 105 -10.86 25.59 -1.35
CA TRP A 105 -9.50 25.63 -1.87
C TRP A 105 -9.47 25.62 -3.38
N ARG A 106 -10.22 24.72 -4.03
CA ARG A 106 -10.29 24.63 -5.49
C ARG A 106 -10.79 25.94 -6.10
N ALA A 107 -11.87 26.50 -5.57
CA ALA A 107 -12.41 27.77 -6.04
C ALA A 107 -11.41 28.92 -5.87
N LEU A 108 -10.72 28.98 -4.73
CA LEU A 108 -9.67 29.97 -4.48
C LEU A 108 -8.48 29.79 -5.44
N ALA A 109 -8.02 28.56 -5.65
CA ALA A 109 -6.89 28.26 -6.52
C ALA A 109 -7.18 28.66 -7.99
N VAL A 110 -8.37 28.32 -8.51
CA VAL A 110 -8.82 28.75 -9.85
C VAL A 110 -8.87 30.27 -9.96
N ARG A 111 -9.39 30.96 -8.93
CA ARG A 111 -9.43 32.42 -8.88
C ARG A 111 -8.02 33.03 -8.89
N LEU A 112 -7.12 32.54 -8.05
CA LEU A 112 -5.74 33.03 -7.97
C LEU A 112 -4.99 32.77 -9.28
N ALA A 113 -5.16 31.60 -9.90
CA ALA A 113 -4.59 31.27 -11.20
C ALA A 113 -5.08 32.27 -12.28
N GLY A 114 -6.39 32.57 -12.31
CA GLY A 114 -6.95 33.59 -13.20
C GLY A 114 -6.33 34.98 -13.00
N LEU A 115 -6.06 35.40 -11.76
CA LEU A 115 -5.38 36.66 -11.46
C LEU A 115 -3.93 36.67 -11.95
N HIS A 116 -3.21 35.56 -11.77
CA HIS A 116 -1.86 35.40 -12.31
C HIS A 116 -1.85 35.46 -13.85
N ARG A 117 -2.81 34.81 -14.52
CA ARG A 117 -2.93 34.90 -15.99
C ARG A 117 -3.19 36.32 -16.47
N ALA A 118 -4.10 37.04 -15.83
CA ALA A 118 -4.38 38.44 -16.17
C ALA A 118 -3.13 39.31 -16.00
N ARG A 119 -2.41 39.12 -14.89
CA ARG A 119 -1.14 39.82 -14.64
C ARG A 119 -0.06 39.47 -15.67
N ALA A 120 0.02 38.21 -16.08
CA ALA A 120 0.93 37.80 -17.15
C ALA A 120 0.60 38.49 -18.48
N ALA A 121 -0.68 38.64 -18.82
CA ALA A 121 -1.10 39.34 -20.03
C ALA A 121 -0.69 40.83 -20.02
N GLU A 122 -0.84 41.52 -18.88
CA GLU A 122 -0.38 42.91 -18.69
C GLU A 122 1.15 43.05 -18.85
N LEU A 123 1.90 42.10 -18.29
CA LEU A 123 3.36 42.15 -18.29
C LEU A 123 3.98 41.68 -19.62
N ARG A 124 3.28 40.88 -20.42
CA ARG A 124 3.83 40.24 -21.63
C ARG A 124 4.52 41.19 -22.60
N PRO A 125 4.00 42.40 -22.90
CA PRO A 125 4.65 43.33 -23.83
C PRO A 125 5.98 43.88 -23.32
N ASN A 126 6.12 44.08 -22.00
CA ASN A 126 7.21 44.86 -21.41
C ASN A 126 8.16 44.02 -20.54
N ALA A 127 7.74 42.84 -20.08
CA ALA A 127 8.46 41.98 -19.16
C ALA A 127 8.11 40.49 -19.37
N PRO A 128 8.46 39.90 -20.54
CA PRO A 128 8.03 38.56 -20.93
C PRO A 128 8.47 37.45 -19.96
N GLN A 129 9.69 37.53 -19.41
CA GLN A 129 10.15 36.55 -18.41
C GLN A 129 9.31 36.57 -17.12
N ARG A 130 8.91 37.78 -16.67
CA ARG A 130 8.00 37.91 -15.52
C ARG A 130 6.61 37.39 -15.87
N ALA A 131 6.11 37.67 -17.07
CA ALA A 131 4.85 37.11 -17.54
C ALA A 131 4.87 35.57 -17.51
N MET A 132 5.96 34.94 -17.96
CA MET A 132 6.16 33.48 -17.85
C MET A 132 6.09 33.00 -16.41
N ALA A 133 6.80 33.66 -15.47
CA ALA A 133 6.75 33.31 -14.05
C ALA A 133 5.32 33.38 -13.46
N HIS A 134 4.50 34.36 -13.88
CA HIS A 134 3.09 34.41 -13.48
C HIS A 134 2.28 33.25 -14.09
N LEU A 135 2.52 32.86 -15.34
CA LEU A 135 1.83 31.71 -15.96
C LEU A 135 2.22 30.39 -15.30
N GLU A 136 3.50 30.17 -15.01
CA GLU A 136 3.99 29.01 -14.25
C GLU A 136 3.33 28.95 -12.88
N ARG A 137 3.18 30.12 -12.25
CA ARG A 137 2.50 30.23 -10.96
C ARG A 137 1.00 29.94 -11.05
N ALA A 138 0.33 30.34 -12.13
CA ALA A 138 -1.06 30.00 -12.39
C ALA A 138 -1.24 28.47 -12.44
N ILE A 139 -0.37 27.77 -13.15
CA ILE A 139 -0.37 26.29 -13.23
C ILE A 139 -0.07 25.64 -11.87
N ALA A 140 0.87 26.19 -11.09
CA ALA A 140 1.19 25.66 -9.76
C ALA A 140 0.02 25.74 -8.76
N LEU A 141 -0.92 26.67 -8.98
CA LEU A 141 -2.16 26.82 -8.22
C LEU A 141 -3.27 25.93 -8.80
N ASP A 142 -3.49 26.02 -10.11
CA ASP A 142 -4.46 25.25 -10.87
C ASP A 142 -3.77 24.48 -12.02
N PRO A 143 -3.37 23.22 -11.79
CA PRO A 143 -2.71 22.40 -12.81
C PRO A 143 -3.58 22.04 -14.01
N LEU A 144 -4.87 22.41 -14.00
CA LEU A 144 -5.81 22.19 -15.09
C LEU A 144 -6.15 23.49 -15.84
N ASP A 145 -5.39 24.55 -15.60
CA ASP A 145 -5.55 25.85 -16.25
C ASP A 145 -5.06 25.82 -17.71
N GLU A 146 -5.91 25.31 -18.60
CA GLU A 146 -5.63 25.18 -20.03
C GLU A 146 -5.14 26.50 -20.66
N ALA A 147 -5.72 27.64 -20.27
CA ALA A 147 -5.33 28.93 -20.83
C ALA A 147 -3.89 29.28 -20.47
N ALA A 148 -3.46 29.07 -19.22
CA ALA A 148 -2.06 29.27 -18.82
C ALA A 148 -1.11 28.32 -19.57
N HIS A 149 -1.49 27.04 -19.70
CA HIS A 149 -0.72 26.06 -20.45
C HIS A 149 -0.53 26.46 -21.92
N ARG A 150 -1.60 26.86 -22.61
CA ARG A 150 -1.53 27.33 -24.00
C ARG A 150 -0.61 28.55 -24.15
N LEU A 151 -0.66 29.50 -23.22
CA LEU A 151 0.20 30.68 -23.23
C LEU A 151 1.68 30.36 -23.01
N LEU A 152 1.98 29.25 -22.31
CA LEU A 152 3.34 28.71 -22.13
C LEU A 152 3.80 27.79 -23.26
N GLY A 153 2.94 27.53 -24.27
CA GLY A 153 3.27 26.60 -25.35
C GLY A 153 3.31 25.12 -24.91
N HIS A 154 2.63 24.79 -23.80
CA HIS A 154 2.51 23.42 -23.32
C HIS A 154 1.62 22.58 -24.26
N GLY A 155 1.93 21.27 -24.35
CA GLY A 155 1.12 20.31 -25.11
C GLY A 155 -0.06 19.77 -24.30
N SER A 156 -0.71 18.73 -24.82
CA SER A 156 -1.82 18.04 -24.15
C SER A 156 -1.85 16.53 -24.38
N VAL A 157 -2.46 15.79 -23.46
CA VAL A 157 -2.74 14.35 -23.57
C VAL A 157 -4.14 14.03 -23.03
N ALA A 158 -4.91 13.23 -23.75
CA ALA A 158 -6.25 12.79 -23.33
C ALA A 158 -6.16 11.45 -22.57
N ILE A 159 -6.68 11.42 -21.35
CA ILE A 159 -6.65 10.27 -20.45
C ILE A 159 -8.00 10.13 -19.78
N GLY A 160 -8.68 8.99 -20.00
CA GLY A 160 -9.95 8.71 -19.32
C GLY A 160 -11.02 9.78 -19.53
N GLY A 161 -11.08 10.36 -20.75
CA GLY A 161 -12.01 11.45 -21.09
C GLY A 161 -11.63 12.83 -20.55
N THR A 162 -10.51 12.96 -19.84
CA THR A 162 -9.97 14.25 -19.38
C THR A 162 -8.73 14.63 -20.18
N THR A 163 -8.67 15.87 -20.66
CA THR A 163 -7.47 16.42 -21.31
C THR A 163 -6.57 17.05 -20.27
N TYR A 164 -5.33 16.60 -20.21
CA TYR A 164 -4.29 17.14 -19.34
C TYR A 164 -3.29 17.92 -20.18
N HIS A 165 -2.86 19.09 -19.70
CA HIS A 165 -1.88 19.92 -20.38
C HIS A 165 -0.57 19.94 -19.60
N GLY A 166 0.58 20.01 -20.27
CA GLY A 166 1.87 19.95 -19.59
C GLY A 166 3.04 20.33 -20.48
N SER A 167 4.17 20.66 -19.86
CA SER A 167 5.43 20.78 -20.58
C SER A 167 5.79 19.47 -21.30
N ALA A 168 6.64 19.52 -22.33
CA ALA A 168 7.07 18.32 -23.04
C ALA A 168 7.64 17.25 -22.09
N ALA A 169 8.38 17.68 -21.07
CA ALA A 169 8.95 16.79 -20.06
C ALA A 169 7.89 16.16 -19.14
N GLU A 170 6.86 16.90 -18.73
CA GLU A 170 5.73 16.36 -17.96
C GLU A 170 4.89 15.38 -18.77
N LEU A 171 4.63 15.70 -20.05
CA LEU A 171 3.87 14.80 -20.93
C LEU A 171 4.66 13.52 -21.23
N ALA A 172 5.98 13.62 -21.44
CA ALA A 172 6.85 12.46 -21.56
C ALA A 172 6.84 11.61 -20.29
N PHE A 173 6.90 12.24 -19.10
CA PHE A 173 6.76 11.53 -17.83
C PHE A 173 5.41 10.80 -17.70
N ILE A 174 4.29 11.48 -18.00
CA ILE A 174 2.96 10.87 -17.98
C ILE A 174 2.90 9.67 -18.93
N ALA A 175 3.40 9.84 -20.16
CA ALA A 175 3.43 8.77 -21.15
C ALA A 175 4.28 7.59 -20.68
N ASN A 176 5.47 7.84 -20.13
CA ASN A 176 6.37 6.81 -19.62
C ASN A 176 5.76 6.06 -18.44
N LEU A 177 5.23 6.75 -17.42
CA LEU A 177 4.63 6.08 -16.27
C LEU A 177 3.46 5.21 -16.70
N ARG A 178 2.59 5.72 -17.59
CA ARG A 178 1.47 4.94 -18.15
C ARG A 178 1.97 3.74 -18.95
N ARG A 179 3.01 3.90 -19.77
CA ARG A 179 3.62 2.80 -20.53
C ARG A 179 4.12 1.71 -19.59
N ILE A 180 4.79 2.08 -18.50
CA ILE A 180 5.29 1.14 -17.49
C ILE A 180 4.14 0.42 -16.79
N GLU A 181 3.10 1.14 -16.35
CA GLU A 181 1.92 0.55 -15.72
C GLU A 181 1.17 -0.39 -16.67
N GLN A 182 0.92 0.04 -17.91
CA GLN A 182 0.29 -0.78 -18.95
C GLN A 182 1.12 -2.02 -19.25
N ARG A 183 2.45 -1.90 -19.27
CA ARG A 183 3.34 -3.03 -19.49
C ARG A 183 3.35 -4.01 -18.33
N ALA A 184 3.40 -3.53 -17.09
CA ALA A 184 3.29 -4.39 -15.91
C ALA A 184 1.95 -5.15 -15.90
N LEU A 185 0.87 -4.49 -16.30
CA LEU A 185 -0.45 -5.13 -16.50
C LEU A 185 -0.47 -6.15 -17.64
N ALA A 186 0.22 -5.86 -18.75
CA ALA A 186 0.38 -6.80 -19.85
C ALA A 186 1.17 -8.05 -19.40
N LEU A 187 2.27 -7.84 -18.66
CA LEU A 187 3.10 -8.90 -18.10
C LEU A 187 2.32 -9.79 -17.13
N ALA A 188 1.46 -9.22 -16.30
CA ALA A 188 0.60 -9.98 -15.40
C ALA A 188 -0.27 -11.04 -16.13
N ARG A 189 -0.55 -10.86 -17.42
CA ARG A 189 -1.30 -11.84 -18.25
C ARG A 189 -0.40 -12.71 -19.10
N GLN A 190 0.87 -12.33 -19.29
CA GLN A 190 1.72 -12.99 -20.25
C GLN A 190 1.78 -14.48 -19.90
N PRO A 191 1.39 -15.38 -20.81
CA PRO A 191 1.57 -16.79 -20.61
C PRO A 191 3.07 -17.05 -20.60
N ILE A 192 3.54 -17.69 -19.55
CA ILE A 192 4.94 -18.07 -19.40
C ILE A 192 4.95 -19.57 -19.19
N ARG A 193 5.72 -20.25 -20.03
CA ARG A 193 5.91 -21.68 -19.92
C ARG A 193 6.63 -21.97 -18.61
N VAL A 194 5.99 -22.81 -17.81
CA VAL A 194 6.52 -23.29 -16.54
C VAL A 194 6.17 -24.77 -16.46
N ASP A 195 7.16 -25.57 -16.14
CA ASP A 195 7.07 -27.02 -16.09
C ASP A 195 7.15 -27.47 -14.63
N ARG A 196 6.29 -28.42 -14.23
CA ARG A 196 6.27 -28.93 -12.85
C ARG A 196 7.55 -29.71 -12.56
N VAL A 197 8.06 -29.54 -11.34
CA VAL A 197 9.20 -30.30 -10.84
C VAL A 197 8.68 -31.43 -9.96
N VAL A 198 8.94 -32.67 -10.38
CA VAL A 198 8.52 -33.88 -9.65
C VAL A 198 9.53 -34.24 -8.56
N GLU A 199 10.82 -34.11 -8.85
CA GLU A 199 11.90 -34.42 -7.91
C GLU A 199 12.19 -33.21 -7.02
N LEU A 200 11.86 -33.35 -5.73
CA LEU A 200 12.09 -32.32 -4.73
C LEU A 200 13.52 -32.41 -4.18
N PRO A 201 14.19 -31.27 -3.88
CA PRO A 201 15.46 -31.25 -3.17
C PRO A 201 15.39 -32.06 -1.87
N ARG A 202 16.49 -32.76 -1.54
CA ARG A 202 16.57 -33.60 -0.34
C ARG A 202 16.25 -32.81 0.93
N GLU A 203 16.68 -31.55 0.98
CA GLU A 203 16.44 -30.61 2.06
C GLU A 203 14.94 -30.39 2.32
N LEU A 204 14.12 -30.37 1.27
CA LEU A 204 12.68 -30.19 1.37
C LEU A 204 11.99 -31.51 1.73
N THR A 205 12.36 -32.62 1.06
CA THR A 205 11.75 -33.94 1.31
C THR A 205 11.94 -34.43 2.73
N VAL A 206 13.12 -34.19 3.33
CA VAL A 206 13.42 -34.68 4.68
C VAL A 206 12.49 -34.09 5.73
N SER A 207 11.89 -32.91 5.49
CA SER A 207 10.93 -32.30 6.41
C SER A 207 9.62 -33.08 6.54
N GLY A 208 9.26 -33.89 5.53
CA GLY A 208 7.94 -34.53 5.43
C GLY A 208 6.80 -33.55 5.10
N LEU A 209 7.12 -32.27 4.84
CA LEU A 209 6.15 -31.29 4.39
C LEU A 209 5.84 -31.51 2.89
N PRO A 210 4.56 -31.44 2.47
CA PRO A 210 4.18 -31.63 1.07
C PRO A 210 4.53 -30.39 0.25
N PHE A 211 5.75 -30.33 -0.28
CA PHE A 211 6.17 -29.31 -1.22
C PHE A 211 5.72 -29.64 -2.64
N HIS A 212 5.47 -28.59 -3.41
CA HIS A 212 5.26 -28.65 -4.85
C HIS A 212 6.32 -27.77 -5.54
N GLY A 213 6.87 -28.25 -6.64
CA GLY A 213 7.91 -27.56 -7.38
C GLY A 213 7.48 -27.17 -8.80
N ALA A 214 8.06 -26.09 -9.29
CA ALA A 214 7.93 -25.63 -10.67
C ALA A 214 9.25 -24.99 -11.13
N HIS A 215 9.52 -25.08 -12.43
CA HIS A 215 10.67 -24.41 -13.03
C HIS A 215 10.29 -23.71 -14.33
N SER A 216 10.93 -22.57 -14.54
CA SER A 216 10.92 -21.81 -15.79
C SER A 216 12.33 -21.80 -16.39
N VAL A 217 12.60 -20.92 -17.35
CA VAL A 217 13.92 -20.80 -17.98
C VAL A 217 14.98 -20.36 -16.96
N HIS A 218 14.63 -19.41 -16.08
CA HIS A 218 15.61 -18.79 -15.17
C HIS A 218 15.41 -19.15 -13.70
N PHE A 219 14.26 -19.73 -13.32
CA PHE A 219 13.89 -19.91 -11.92
C PHE A 219 13.42 -21.34 -11.63
N LYS A 220 13.83 -21.86 -10.48
CA LYS A 220 13.31 -23.09 -9.88
C LYS A 220 12.73 -22.76 -8.52
N VAL A 221 11.43 -22.95 -8.35
CA VAL A 221 10.69 -22.52 -7.16
C VAL A 221 9.90 -23.67 -6.54
N PHE A 222 9.90 -23.73 -5.22
CA PHE A 222 9.14 -24.68 -4.43
C PHE A 222 8.22 -23.97 -3.44
N THR A 223 7.05 -24.54 -3.17
CA THR A 223 6.14 -24.01 -2.14
C THR A 223 5.45 -25.15 -1.40
N ARG A 224 5.25 -24.96 -0.10
CA ARG A 224 4.38 -25.81 0.73
C ARG A 224 2.91 -25.80 0.29
N GLY A 225 2.53 -24.84 -0.56
CA GLY A 225 1.16 -24.65 -1.02
C GLY A 225 0.67 -25.69 -2.02
N THR A 226 0.39 -25.26 -3.26
CA THR A 226 -0.14 -26.09 -4.33
C THR A 226 0.78 -26.04 -5.55
N ALA A 227 0.66 -27.00 -6.46
CA ALA A 227 1.39 -26.97 -7.73
C ALA A 227 1.12 -25.69 -8.54
N VAL A 228 -0.13 -25.21 -8.55
CA VAL A 228 -0.50 -23.95 -9.23
C VAL A 228 0.23 -22.76 -8.61
N GLN A 229 0.33 -22.70 -7.28
CA GLN A 229 1.08 -21.64 -6.60
C GLN A 229 2.58 -21.69 -6.92
N ALA A 230 3.18 -22.87 -7.00
CA ALA A 230 4.59 -23.01 -7.42
C ALA A 230 4.79 -22.48 -8.84
N GLU A 231 3.89 -22.86 -9.76
CA GLU A 231 3.93 -22.42 -11.14
C GLU A 231 3.79 -20.89 -11.24
N ASP A 232 2.82 -20.31 -10.53
CA ASP A 232 2.58 -18.87 -10.52
C ASP A 232 3.77 -18.10 -9.96
N CYS A 233 4.43 -18.63 -8.93
CA CYS A 233 5.65 -18.05 -8.39
C CYS A 233 6.76 -17.95 -9.46
N ALA A 234 7.03 -19.04 -10.19
CA ALA A 234 8.01 -19.04 -11.28
C ALA A 234 7.59 -18.07 -12.40
N ARG A 235 6.30 -18.01 -12.77
CA ARG A 235 5.79 -17.03 -13.75
C ARG A 235 6.02 -15.59 -13.31
N TRP A 236 5.79 -15.26 -12.04
CA TRP A 236 6.00 -13.91 -11.53
C TRP A 236 7.47 -13.50 -11.49
N ALA A 237 8.38 -14.42 -11.20
CA ALA A 237 9.82 -14.18 -11.29
C ALA A 237 10.24 -13.85 -12.74
N GLU A 238 9.76 -14.60 -13.73
CA GLU A 238 10.01 -14.33 -15.15
C GLU A 238 9.41 -12.99 -15.61
N ARG A 239 8.19 -12.65 -15.16
CA ARG A 239 7.58 -11.33 -15.43
C ARG A 239 8.40 -10.18 -14.86
N ALA A 240 8.97 -10.37 -13.67
CA ALA A 240 9.84 -9.38 -13.05
C ALA A 240 11.12 -9.18 -13.87
N LEU A 241 11.70 -10.27 -14.38
CA LEU A 241 12.87 -10.26 -15.24
C LEU A 241 12.61 -9.51 -16.55
N VAL A 242 11.47 -9.78 -17.20
CA VAL A 242 11.09 -9.08 -18.43
C VAL A 242 10.90 -7.58 -18.17
N LEU A 243 10.19 -7.19 -17.11
CA LEU A 243 10.00 -5.77 -16.78
C LEU A 243 11.34 -5.06 -16.52
N LEU A 244 12.25 -5.71 -15.79
CA LEU A 244 13.56 -5.15 -15.49
C LEU A 244 14.39 -4.93 -16.77
N THR A 245 14.44 -5.94 -17.64
CA THR A 245 15.14 -5.86 -18.93
C THR A 245 14.64 -4.69 -19.77
N GLU A 246 13.32 -4.49 -19.83
CA GLU A 246 12.73 -3.38 -20.58
C GLU A 246 12.99 -2.00 -19.95
N LEU A 247 13.03 -1.91 -18.63
CA LEU A 247 13.33 -0.65 -17.92
C LEU A 247 14.80 -0.26 -17.98
N LEU A 248 15.70 -1.25 -18.08
CA LEU A 248 17.13 -1.02 -18.31
C LEU A 248 17.44 -0.69 -19.77
N GLY A 249 16.64 -1.23 -20.69
CA GLY A 249 16.91 -1.28 -22.12
C GLY A 249 17.79 -2.49 -22.48
N GLU A 250 17.54 -3.10 -23.65
CA GLU A 250 18.17 -4.36 -24.07
C GLU A 250 19.70 -4.34 -24.01
N GLN A 251 20.34 -3.26 -24.47
CA GLN A 251 21.79 -3.14 -24.48
C GLN A 251 22.39 -3.14 -23.07
N ARG A 252 21.76 -2.44 -22.12
CA ARG A 252 22.22 -2.39 -20.73
C ARG A 252 21.93 -3.71 -20.02
N ALA A 253 20.75 -4.30 -20.24
CA ALA A 253 20.40 -5.59 -19.69
C ALA A 253 21.34 -6.71 -20.16
N ALA A 254 21.73 -6.70 -21.44
CA ALA A 254 22.72 -7.61 -21.98
C ALA A 254 24.10 -7.40 -21.34
N ARG A 255 24.54 -6.15 -21.19
CA ARG A 255 25.82 -5.81 -20.53
C ARG A 255 25.88 -6.28 -19.08
N LEU A 256 24.78 -6.14 -18.34
CA LEU A 256 24.65 -6.59 -16.96
C LEU A 256 24.36 -8.09 -16.86
N ALA A 257 24.21 -8.78 -17.99
CA ALA A 257 23.86 -10.20 -18.07
C ALA A 257 22.66 -10.54 -17.17
N VAL A 258 21.62 -9.69 -17.18
CA VAL A 258 20.51 -9.71 -16.19
C VAL A 258 19.86 -11.08 -16.08
N ALA A 259 19.60 -11.73 -17.23
CA ALA A 259 19.01 -13.07 -17.31
C ALA A 259 19.99 -14.17 -16.86
N ASP A 260 21.22 -14.17 -17.41
CA ASP A 260 22.25 -15.16 -17.06
C ASP A 260 22.64 -15.11 -15.59
N ARG A 261 22.58 -13.92 -14.97
CA ARG A 261 22.81 -13.76 -13.53
C ARG A 261 21.78 -14.54 -12.70
N GLN A 262 20.51 -14.61 -13.12
CA GLN A 262 19.51 -15.39 -12.37
C GLN A 262 19.89 -16.88 -12.35
N VAL A 263 20.29 -17.42 -13.51
CA VAL A 263 20.65 -18.84 -13.68
C VAL A 263 21.95 -19.20 -12.95
N ARG A 264 22.94 -18.28 -13.00
CA ARG A 264 24.23 -18.46 -12.30
C ARG A 264 24.09 -18.33 -10.80
N TYR A 265 23.20 -17.45 -10.33
CA TYR A 265 23.09 -17.15 -8.91
C TYR A 265 22.20 -18.13 -8.14
N TRP A 266 21.05 -18.51 -8.70
CA TRP A 266 20.08 -19.37 -8.01
C TRP A 266 20.20 -20.83 -8.42
N ASP A 267 20.20 -21.73 -7.44
CA ASP A 267 19.84 -23.13 -7.67
C ASP A 267 18.31 -23.31 -7.53
N TRP A 268 17.75 -22.85 -6.41
CA TRP A 268 16.31 -22.77 -6.20
C TRP A 268 15.91 -21.88 -5.01
N GLN A 269 14.64 -21.48 -5.00
CA GLN A 269 14.00 -20.79 -3.86
C GLN A 269 12.77 -21.58 -3.40
N ALA A 270 12.54 -21.66 -2.09
CA ALA A 270 11.41 -22.37 -1.51
C ALA A 270 10.66 -21.52 -0.48
N PHE A 271 9.36 -21.79 -0.33
CA PHE A 271 8.50 -21.08 0.62
C PHE A 271 7.74 -22.03 1.55
N VAL A 272 7.80 -21.74 2.84
CA VAL A 272 6.89 -22.28 3.86
C VAL A 272 5.93 -21.17 4.32
N TRP A 273 4.78 -21.53 4.89
CA TRP A 273 3.75 -20.55 5.25
C TRP A 273 3.93 -20.00 6.65
N THR A 274 4.52 -20.80 7.54
CA THR A 274 4.64 -20.44 8.95
C THR A 274 6.05 -20.65 9.47
N GLU A 275 6.42 -19.89 10.50
CA GLU A 275 7.65 -20.09 11.24
C GLU A 275 7.71 -21.51 11.84
N ARG A 276 6.57 -22.07 12.26
CA ARG A 276 6.50 -23.46 12.75
C ARG A 276 6.93 -24.47 11.68
N GLU A 277 6.50 -24.28 10.44
CA GLU A 277 6.93 -25.14 9.33
C GLU A 277 8.41 -24.95 9.02
N ARG A 278 8.93 -23.72 9.07
CA ARG A 278 10.37 -23.46 8.98
C ARG A 278 11.14 -24.19 10.07
N ASP A 279 10.72 -24.05 11.33
CA ASP A 279 11.36 -24.67 12.48
C ASP A 279 11.34 -26.21 12.36
N ALA A 280 10.22 -26.78 11.89
CA ALA A 280 10.11 -28.21 11.63
C ALA A 280 11.04 -28.67 10.49
N LEU A 281 11.18 -27.88 9.43
CA LEU A 281 12.10 -28.14 8.33
C LEU A 281 13.56 -28.09 8.80
N VAL A 282 13.92 -27.07 9.60
CA VAL A 282 15.26 -26.91 10.20
C VAL A 282 15.60 -28.11 11.09
N ALA A 283 14.71 -28.45 12.02
CA ALA A 283 14.90 -29.58 12.93
C ALA A 283 15.06 -30.90 12.15
N ALA A 284 14.23 -31.12 11.13
CA ALA A 284 14.33 -32.32 10.30
C ALA A 284 15.67 -32.41 9.55
N ASN A 285 16.18 -31.30 9.02
CA ASN A 285 17.47 -31.29 8.32
C ASN A 285 18.65 -31.53 9.26
N LEU A 286 18.65 -30.92 10.44
CA LEU A 286 19.68 -31.17 11.46
C LEU A 286 19.71 -32.63 11.93
N GLN A 287 18.55 -33.28 12.04
CA GLN A 287 18.44 -34.66 12.54
C GLN A 287 18.67 -35.72 11.46
N ARG A 288 18.10 -35.53 10.27
CA ARG A 288 17.99 -36.58 9.23
C ARG A 288 18.82 -36.30 7.98
N ASN A 289 19.42 -35.11 7.87
CA ASN A 289 20.21 -34.67 6.72
C ASN A 289 21.49 -33.94 7.16
N ALA A 290 22.11 -34.41 8.24
CA ALA A 290 23.21 -33.73 8.93
C ALA A 290 24.43 -33.40 8.04
N GLU A 291 24.65 -34.19 6.98
CA GLU A 291 25.76 -33.98 6.05
C GLU A 291 25.47 -32.97 4.93
N SER A 292 24.23 -32.51 4.80
CA SER A 292 23.84 -31.56 3.75
C SER A 292 24.50 -30.18 3.91
N PRO A 293 24.70 -29.42 2.82
CA PRO A 293 25.14 -28.03 2.89
C PRO A 293 24.24 -27.18 3.81
N LEU A 294 22.92 -27.42 3.77
CA LEU A 294 21.97 -26.77 4.66
C LEU A 294 22.24 -27.10 6.13
N ALA A 295 22.37 -28.38 6.50
CA ALA A 295 22.61 -28.76 7.89
C ALA A 295 23.96 -28.21 8.42
N LYS A 296 25.01 -28.22 7.59
CA LYS A 296 26.31 -27.61 7.93
C LYS A 296 26.19 -26.10 8.14
N HIS A 297 25.47 -25.41 7.25
CA HIS A 297 25.19 -23.98 7.40
C HIS A 297 24.41 -23.68 8.67
N LEU A 298 23.33 -24.44 8.93
CA LEU A 298 22.49 -24.28 10.12
C LEU A 298 23.27 -24.55 11.41
N ALA A 299 24.15 -25.55 11.43
CA ALA A 299 25.00 -25.85 12.58
C ALA A 299 25.93 -24.67 12.92
N GLY A 300 26.49 -24.00 11.91
CA GLY A 300 27.29 -22.78 12.07
C GLY A 300 26.50 -21.56 12.53
N GLN A 301 25.18 -21.55 12.30
CA GLN A 301 24.26 -20.46 12.70
C GLN A 301 23.39 -20.81 13.90
N ARG A 302 23.69 -21.87 14.65
CA ARG A 302 22.82 -22.40 15.71
C ARG A 302 22.38 -21.35 16.73
N ALA A 303 23.29 -20.49 17.18
CA ALA A 303 22.96 -19.40 18.11
C ALA A 303 22.02 -18.33 17.50
N GLN A 304 22.11 -18.08 16.19
CA GLN A 304 21.24 -17.13 15.47
C GLN A 304 19.85 -17.75 15.23
N LEU A 305 19.79 -19.04 14.92
CA LEU A 305 18.55 -19.80 14.75
C LEU A 305 17.79 -19.95 16.06
N GLU A 306 18.48 -20.26 17.16
CA GLU A 306 17.91 -20.33 18.52
C GLU A 306 17.43 -18.95 19.00
N ALA A 307 18.05 -17.87 18.52
CA ALA A 307 17.60 -16.50 18.76
C ALA A 307 16.44 -16.05 17.82
N HIS A 308 15.94 -16.90 16.92
CA HIS A 308 14.90 -16.59 15.92
C HIS A 308 15.22 -15.37 15.03
N THR A 309 16.50 -15.09 14.82
CA THR A 309 16.97 -13.81 14.25
C THR A 309 16.79 -13.66 12.73
N PHE A 310 16.25 -14.63 12.00
CA PHE A 310 16.03 -14.50 10.55
C PHE A 310 14.71 -15.13 10.09
N SER A 311 13.97 -14.40 9.25
CA SER A 311 12.77 -14.91 8.56
C SER A 311 13.10 -15.81 7.37
N ASN A 312 14.32 -15.75 6.82
CA ASN A 312 14.76 -16.54 5.68
C ASN A 312 16.07 -17.28 5.99
N ILE A 313 16.27 -18.43 5.35
CA ILE A 313 17.48 -19.25 5.46
C ILE A 313 18.08 -19.34 4.06
N SER A 314 19.29 -18.81 3.86
CA SER A 314 19.96 -18.82 2.56
C SER A 314 21.36 -19.41 2.71
N TRP A 315 21.70 -20.38 1.87
CA TRP A 315 22.97 -21.09 1.93
C TRP A 315 23.45 -21.46 0.52
N ASN A 316 24.76 -21.66 0.37
CA ASN A 316 25.32 -22.09 -0.92
C ASN A 316 25.24 -23.61 -1.04
N ALA A 317 24.67 -24.09 -2.15
CA ALA A 317 24.76 -25.46 -2.62
C ALA A 317 25.73 -25.50 -3.80
N GLY A 318 27.02 -25.73 -3.51
CA GLY A 318 28.09 -25.53 -4.48
C GLY A 318 28.38 -24.04 -4.70
N ASP A 319 28.36 -23.59 -5.95
CA ASP A 319 28.55 -22.19 -6.37
C ASP A 319 27.24 -21.39 -6.45
N LYS A 320 26.09 -22.05 -6.26
CA LYS A 320 24.76 -21.45 -6.35
C LYS A 320 24.09 -21.27 -5.00
N LEU A 321 23.19 -20.29 -4.91
CA LEU A 321 22.42 -19.99 -3.72
C LEU A 321 21.08 -20.77 -3.70
N CYS A 322 20.78 -21.35 -2.55
CA CYS A 322 19.46 -21.85 -2.18
C CYS A 322 18.86 -20.94 -1.11
N GLU A 323 17.54 -20.76 -1.12
CA GLU A 323 16.83 -19.98 -0.10
C GLU A 323 15.51 -20.63 0.31
N ILE A 324 15.21 -20.58 1.61
CA ILE A 324 13.89 -20.89 2.18
C ILE A 324 13.35 -19.62 2.86
N GLY A 325 12.22 -19.11 2.38
CA GLY A 325 11.50 -17.99 2.99
C GLY A 325 10.22 -18.41 3.70
N VAL A 326 9.83 -17.65 4.73
CA VAL A 326 8.53 -17.78 5.40
C VAL A 326 7.58 -16.73 4.83
N GLU A 327 6.64 -17.14 3.98
CA GLU A 327 5.66 -16.26 3.36
C GLU A 327 4.27 -16.90 3.40
N LEU A 328 3.36 -16.28 4.15
CA LEU A 328 2.02 -16.83 4.42
C LEU A 328 1.09 -16.82 3.20
N THR A 329 1.32 -15.93 2.24
CA THR A 329 0.39 -15.71 1.13
C THR A 329 1.09 -15.81 -0.23
N PRO A 330 0.39 -16.24 -1.29
CA PRO A 330 0.96 -16.22 -2.65
C PRO A 330 1.46 -14.84 -3.07
N ALA A 331 0.74 -13.77 -2.74
CA ALA A 331 1.17 -12.40 -3.04
C ALA A 331 2.53 -12.08 -2.40
N ALA A 332 2.74 -12.52 -1.17
CA ALA A 332 3.99 -12.34 -0.47
C ALA A 332 5.16 -13.11 -1.08
N MET A 333 4.92 -14.35 -1.53
CA MET A 333 5.91 -15.15 -2.27
C MET A 333 6.27 -14.45 -3.59
N HIS A 334 5.28 -13.94 -4.32
CA HIS A 334 5.50 -13.20 -5.56
C HIS A 334 6.33 -11.93 -5.33
N ASP A 335 6.01 -11.14 -4.30
CA ASP A 335 6.77 -9.94 -3.94
C ASP A 335 8.23 -10.26 -3.65
N ARG A 336 8.48 -11.34 -2.90
CA ARG A 336 9.82 -11.82 -2.59
C ARG A 336 10.58 -12.17 -3.87
N LEU A 337 9.98 -12.94 -4.78
CA LEU A 337 10.62 -13.33 -6.03
C LEU A 337 10.87 -12.15 -6.97
N ILE A 338 9.93 -11.20 -7.06
CA ILE A 338 10.11 -9.97 -7.83
C ILE A 338 11.31 -9.18 -7.31
N ALA A 339 11.36 -8.96 -5.98
CA ALA A 339 12.46 -8.25 -5.35
C ALA A 339 13.79 -9.00 -5.54
N SER A 340 13.79 -10.33 -5.41
CA SER A 340 14.98 -11.15 -5.63
C SER A 340 15.50 -11.09 -7.05
N CYS A 341 14.61 -11.20 -8.04
CA CYS A 341 14.97 -11.04 -9.44
C CYS A 341 15.63 -9.68 -9.69
N TRP A 342 15.04 -8.61 -9.15
CA TRP A 342 15.53 -7.24 -9.38
C TRP A 342 16.87 -6.95 -8.71
N GLU A 343 17.05 -7.40 -7.47
CA GLU A 343 18.30 -7.23 -6.73
C GLU A 343 19.48 -7.90 -7.44
N ILE A 344 19.28 -9.13 -7.91
CA ILE A 344 20.29 -9.86 -8.69
C ILE A 344 20.51 -9.22 -10.05
N GLY A 345 19.43 -8.82 -10.73
CA GLY A 345 19.50 -8.23 -12.06
C GLY A 345 20.20 -6.86 -12.10
N ILE A 346 20.02 -6.04 -11.05
CA ILE A 346 20.65 -4.72 -10.90
C ILE A 346 22.10 -4.83 -10.42
N GLY A 347 22.58 -6.02 -10.03
CA GLY A 347 23.98 -6.27 -9.70
C GLY A 347 24.35 -5.97 -8.24
N VAL A 348 23.42 -6.16 -7.30
CA VAL A 348 23.73 -6.02 -5.86
C VAL A 348 24.67 -7.13 -5.38
N VAL A 349 24.72 -8.27 -6.09
CA VAL A 349 25.54 -9.41 -5.70
C VAL A 349 26.78 -9.55 -6.59
N PHE A 350 27.91 -9.31 -5.93
CA PHE A 350 29.32 -9.31 -6.33
C PHE A 350 29.74 -10.03 -7.63
N ASP A 351 30.10 -9.24 -8.63
CA ASP A 351 31.22 -9.53 -9.55
C ASP A 351 32.38 -8.57 -9.20
N LYS A 352 33.63 -9.07 -9.16
CA LYS A 352 34.81 -8.22 -8.90
C LYS A 352 34.98 -7.20 -10.04
N GLY A 353 34.87 -5.91 -9.72
CA GLY A 353 35.20 -4.81 -10.63
C GLY A 353 34.00 -3.97 -11.10
N GLU A 354 32.77 -4.34 -10.79
CA GLU A 354 31.59 -3.51 -11.06
C GLU A 354 31.34 -2.50 -9.93
N LYS A 355 30.70 -1.37 -10.26
CA LYS A 355 30.28 -0.38 -9.26
C LYS A 355 29.10 -0.94 -8.47
N THR A 356 29.24 -1.00 -7.16
CA THR A 356 28.16 -1.41 -6.25
C THR A 356 27.00 -0.42 -6.30
N PRO A 357 25.78 -0.86 -6.64
CA PRO A 357 24.56 -0.07 -6.47
C PRO A 357 24.40 0.53 -5.08
N ASN A 358 23.89 1.75 -4.98
CA ASN A 358 23.49 2.30 -3.69
C ASN A 358 22.33 1.48 -3.09
N PHE A 359 22.52 0.98 -1.86
CA PHE A 359 21.56 0.10 -1.17
C PHE A 359 20.15 0.72 -1.07
N ALA A 360 20.04 1.94 -0.53
CA ALA A 360 18.74 2.55 -0.26
C ALA A 360 17.94 2.86 -1.53
N LEU A 361 18.62 3.31 -2.60
CA LEU A 361 17.99 3.51 -3.90
C LEU A 361 17.60 2.18 -4.54
N THR A 362 18.41 1.14 -4.36
CA THR A 362 18.08 -0.20 -4.83
C THR A 362 16.82 -0.72 -4.16
N GLU A 363 16.73 -0.65 -2.83
CA GLU A 363 15.50 -0.99 -2.09
C GLU A 363 14.28 -0.22 -2.60
N GLY A 364 14.45 1.07 -2.90
CA GLY A 364 13.41 1.89 -3.53
C GLY A 364 12.94 1.33 -4.88
N ALA A 365 13.86 0.86 -5.73
CA ALA A 365 13.54 0.22 -7.00
C ALA A 365 12.84 -1.14 -6.80
N LEU A 366 13.26 -1.95 -5.83
CA LEU A 366 12.59 -3.23 -5.50
C LEU A 366 11.14 -2.99 -5.05
N HIS A 367 10.91 -2.01 -4.18
CA HIS A 367 9.56 -1.62 -3.76
C HIS A 367 8.73 -1.07 -4.92
N ALA A 368 9.34 -0.31 -5.85
CA ALA A 368 8.64 0.18 -7.03
C ALA A 368 8.26 -0.97 -7.97
N ALA A 369 9.12 -1.98 -8.15
CA ALA A 369 8.85 -3.16 -8.98
C ALA A 369 7.68 -3.99 -8.45
N THR A 370 7.72 -4.32 -7.15
CA THR A 370 6.63 -5.02 -6.45
C THR A 370 5.32 -4.22 -6.54
N TRP A 371 5.39 -2.89 -6.44
CA TRP A 371 4.22 -2.04 -6.66
C TRP A 371 3.67 -2.14 -8.08
N LEU A 372 4.52 -1.98 -9.10
CA LEU A 372 4.09 -2.00 -10.49
C LEU A 372 3.45 -3.34 -10.88
N LEU A 373 4.01 -4.46 -10.42
CA LEU A 373 3.59 -5.81 -10.80
C LEU A 373 2.47 -6.39 -9.92
N LYS A 374 2.50 -6.14 -8.60
CA LYS A 374 1.61 -6.77 -7.60
C LYS A 374 0.83 -5.77 -6.75
N SER A 375 1.04 -4.47 -6.97
CA SER A 375 0.37 -3.41 -6.24
C SER A 375 0.62 -3.40 -4.74
N THR A 376 1.74 -3.98 -4.31
CA THR A 376 2.25 -4.08 -2.93
C THR A 376 3.53 -3.25 -2.80
N ALA A 377 3.85 -2.78 -1.60
CA ALA A 377 5.18 -2.28 -1.29
C ALA A 377 5.62 -2.95 0.00
N MET A 378 6.48 -3.98 -0.14
CA MET A 378 7.44 -4.47 0.85
C MET A 378 7.93 -5.86 0.44
N SER A 379 9.22 -5.95 0.13
CA SER A 379 9.99 -7.14 0.45
C SER A 379 10.50 -6.97 1.89
N LYS A 380 10.28 -7.95 2.78
CA LYS A 380 10.96 -8.00 4.10
C LYS A 380 12.44 -8.40 3.96
N ARG A 381 13.06 -8.13 2.80
CA ARG A 381 14.45 -8.45 2.53
C ARG A 381 15.31 -7.34 3.13
N GLY A 382 16.32 -7.69 3.93
CA GLY A 382 17.19 -6.72 4.59
C GLY A 382 16.69 -6.13 5.91
N THR A 383 15.54 -6.56 6.45
CA THR A 383 15.15 -6.19 7.82
C THR A 383 16.07 -6.88 8.82
N LEU A 384 16.66 -6.12 9.74
CA LEU A 384 17.44 -6.66 10.85
C LEU A 384 16.65 -7.73 11.62
N PRO A 385 17.35 -8.63 12.32
CA PRO A 385 16.76 -9.71 13.06
C PRO A 385 15.52 -9.42 13.89
N GLU A 386 14.63 -10.41 13.98
CA GLU A 386 13.49 -10.40 14.91
C GLU A 386 13.98 -10.09 16.34
N GLY A 387 13.20 -9.29 17.07
CA GLY A 387 13.56 -8.81 18.41
C GLY A 387 14.45 -7.56 18.45
N THR A 388 14.97 -7.07 17.32
CA THR A 388 15.69 -5.79 17.27
C THR A 388 14.74 -4.59 17.27
N ALA A 389 15.21 -3.43 17.76
CA ALA A 389 14.45 -2.18 17.67
C ALA A 389 14.10 -1.83 16.20
N ALA A 390 14.97 -2.19 15.26
CA ALA A 390 14.74 -2.03 13.83
C ALA A 390 13.64 -2.96 13.29
N ALA A 391 13.46 -4.18 13.82
CA ALA A 391 12.36 -5.07 13.44
C ALA A 391 10.99 -4.48 13.83
N ARG A 392 10.89 -3.78 14.96
CA ARG A 392 9.67 -3.06 15.38
C ARG A 392 9.34 -1.88 14.46
N GLU A 393 10.35 -1.28 13.82
CA GLU A 393 10.11 -0.24 12.82
C GLU A 393 9.53 -0.80 11.51
N VAL A 394 9.55 -2.10 11.20
CA VAL A 394 9.17 -2.60 9.85
C VAL A 394 7.70 -3.00 9.69
N GLU A 395 6.81 -2.64 10.61
CA GLU A 395 5.38 -2.96 10.50
C GLU A 395 4.62 -1.95 9.63
N LEU A 396 5.08 -1.75 8.39
CA LEU A 396 4.30 -1.01 7.40
C LEU A 396 3.28 -1.93 6.71
N PRO A 397 2.09 -1.39 6.35
CA PRO A 397 1.13 -2.11 5.53
C PRO A 397 1.76 -2.51 4.19
N ARG A 398 1.54 -3.74 3.72
CA ARG A 398 1.98 -4.15 2.37
C ARG A 398 1.23 -3.42 1.27
N ALA A 399 0.05 -2.89 1.58
CA ALA A 399 -0.79 -2.23 0.60
C ALA A 399 -0.33 -0.79 0.31
N ILE A 400 -0.28 -0.45 -0.98
CA ILE A 400 0.27 0.83 -1.44
C ILE A 400 -0.62 2.05 -1.12
N GLY A 401 -1.91 1.84 -0.80
CA GLY A 401 -2.85 2.93 -0.52
C GLY A 401 -2.37 3.80 0.65
N TRP A 402 -1.92 3.15 1.73
CA TRP A 402 -1.30 3.83 2.85
C TRP A 402 -0.01 4.56 2.45
N TRP A 403 0.90 3.89 1.74
CA TRP A 403 2.19 4.45 1.31
C TRP A 403 2.04 5.73 0.47
N ARG A 404 1.16 5.68 -0.54
CA ARG A 404 0.86 6.84 -1.41
C ARG A 404 0.34 8.01 -0.60
N ARG A 405 -0.60 7.77 0.32
CA ARG A 405 -1.17 8.83 1.17
C ARG A 405 -0.11 9.41 2.10
N THR A 406 0.65 8.57 2.80
CA THR A 406 1.67 9.02 3.75
C THR A 406 2.76 9.81 3.05
N VAL A 407 3.24 9.37 1.89
CA VAL A 407 4.22 10.13 1.08
C VAL A 407 3.63 11.46 0.63
N ARG A 408 2.36 11.49 0.20
CA ARG A 408 1.67 12.72 -0.20
C ARG A 408 1.59 13.71 0.95
N GLU A 409 1.17 13.25 2.12
CA GLU A 409 1.07 14.06 3.34
C GLU A 409 2.46 14.58 3.77
N GLN A 410 3.49 13.73 3.75
CA GLN A 410 4.87 14.11 4.05
C GLN A 410 5.42 15.14 3.06
N ALA A 411 5.20 14.94 1.75
CA ALA A 411 5.62 15.87 0.70
C ALA A 411 4.90 17.23 0.81
N LEU A 412 3.60 17.23 1.14
CA LEU A 412 2.83 18.45 1.41
C LEU A 412 3.31 19.16 2.68
N ALA A 413 3.64 18.40 3.72
CA ALA A 413 4.11 18.93 4.99
C ALA A 413 5.59 19.38 4.95
N GLY A 414 6.37 18.91 3.95
CA GLY A 414 7.82 19.07 3.93
C GLY A 414 8.52 18.28 5.03
N THR A 415 7.91 17.16 5.46
CA THR A 415 8.42 16.28 6.52
C THR A 415 8.94 14.95 5.96
N ASP A 416 8.98 14.80 4.64
CA ASP A 416 9.63 13.66 3.99
C ASP A 416 11.15 13.69 4.25
N MET A 417 11.77 12.50 4.30
CA MET A 417 13.23 12.42 4.43
C MET A 417 13.89 12.98 3.16
N PRO A 418 14.90 13.87 3.27
CA PRO A 418 15.66 14.33 2.11
C PRO A 418 16.39 13.18 1.41
N LEU A 419 16.43 13.19 0.08
CA LEU A 419 17.07 12.15 -0.72
C LEU A 419 18.55 11.96 -0.36
N ARG A 420 19.26 13.06 -0.04
CA ARG A 420 20.65 13.01 0.45
C ARG A 420 20.80 12.17 1.71
N ASP A 421 19.78 12.11 2.56
CA ASP A 421 19.79 11.30 3.77
C ASP A 421 19.29 9.87 3.51
N VAL A 422 18.35 9.70 2.57
CA VAL A 422 17.92 8.36 2.12
C VAL A 422 19.08 7.57 1.55
N ALA A 423 19.86 8.15 0.63
CA ALA A 423 20.99 7.50 -0.03
C ALA A 423 22.10 7.04 0.96
N ARG A 424 22.07 7.54 2.19
CA ARG A 424 23.03 7.22 3.25
C ARG A 424 22.60 6.07 4.14
N GLN A 425 21.37 5.59 3.98
CA GLN A 425 20.85 4.49 4.78
C GLN A 425 21.46 3.16 4.32
N THR A 426 21.66 2.26 5.28
CA THR A 426 22.26 0.94 5.04
C THR A 426 21.24 -0.15 5.36
N ALA A 427 21.53 -1.40 4.98
CA ALA A 427 20.67 -2.55 5.33
C ALA A 427 20.41 -2.64 6.84
N ALA A 428 21.44 -2.38 7.66
CA ALA A 428 21.30 -2.40 9.12
C ALA A 428 20.47 -1.23 9.68
N ARG A 429 20.33 -0.13 8.93
CA ARG A 429 19.61 1.07 9.37
C ARG A 429 18.87 1.68 8.20
N PHE A 430 17.74 1.08 7.85
CA PHE A 430 16.82 1.60 6.86
C PHE A 430 15.49 1.90 7.54
N PRO A 431 15.21 3.14 7.97
CA PRO A 431 13.96 3.49 8.66
C PRO A 431 12.79 3.61 7.68
N ASN A 432 11.55 3.55 8.18
CA ASN A 432 10.35 3.68 7.34
C ASN A 432 10.27 4.98 6.54
N ALA A 433 10.76 6.09 7.09
CA ALA A 433 10.83 7.35 6.36
C ALA A 433 11.69 7.24 5.09
N ALA A 434 12.80 6.49 5.18
CA ALA A 434 13.67 6.23 4.03
C ALA A 434 13.00 5.27 3.03
N ARG A 435 12.33 4.21 3.52
CA ARG A 435 11.56 3.27 2.68
C ARG A 435 10.50 4.00 1.85
N LEU A 436 9.66 4.80 2.50
CA LEU A 436 8.59 5.58 1.87
C LEU A 436 9.13 6.51 0.78
N LYS A 437 10.19 7.27 1.11
CA LYS A 437 10.83 8.19 0.18
C LYS A 437 11.50 7.46 -0.97
N ALA A 438 12.29 6.41 -0.71
CA ALA A 438 13.01 5.66 -1.73
C ALA A 438 12.05 5.01 -2.74
N TRP A 439 10.98 4.35 -2.26
CA TRP A 439 9.95 3.76 -3.11
C TRP A 439 9.31 4.80 -4.05
N SER A 440 8.83 5.91 -3.48
CA SER A 440 8.19 6.97 -4.26
C SER A 440 9.16 7.63 -5.23
N PHE A 441 10.37 7.95 -4.77
CA PHE A 441 11.40 8.59 -5.58
C PHE A 441 11.86 7.70 -6.74
N MET A 442 12.09 6.41 -6.53
CA MET A 442 12.52 5.52 -7.59
C MET A 442 11.42 5.26 -8.62
N THR A 443 10.16 5.22 -8.20
CA THR A 443 9.05 5.17 -9.16
C THR A 443 9.00 6.41 -10.04
N TRP A 444 9.13 7.60 -9.43
CA TRP A 444 9.23 8.85 -10.17
C TRP A 444 10.44 8.86 -11.11
N LEU A 445 11.62 8.46 -10.62
CA LEU A 445 12.86 8.51 -11.37
C LEU A 445 12.84 7.61 -12.60
N MET A 446 12.36 6.37 -12.48
CA MET A 446 12.28 5.42 -13.61
C MET A 446 11.37 5.92 -14.73
N ALA A 447 10.30 6.65 -14.41
CA ALA A 447 9.38 7.18 -15.41
C ALA A 447 9.80 8.57 -15.94
N ARG A 448 10.36 9.42 -15.07
CA ARG A 448 10.75 10.79 -15.40
C ARG A 448 12.09 10.87 -16.11
N HIS A 449 13.01 9.95 -15.79
CA HIS A 449 14.37 9.86 -16.29
C HIS A 449 14.72 8.40 -16.66
N PRO A 450 14.01 7.78 -17.62
CA PRO A 450 14.16 6.35 -17.95
C PRO A 450 15.58 5.97 -18.38
N GLU A 451 16.35 6.88 -18.96
CA GLU A 451 17.72 6.60 -19.41
C GLU A 451 18.76 6.67 -18.27
N SER A 452 18.42 7.36 -17.17
CA SER A 452 19.39 7.79 -16.14
C SER A 452 19.13 7.19 -14.77
N TRP A 453 18.00 6.52 -14.53
CA TRP A 453 17.66 6.01 -13.20
C TRP A 453 18.70 5.00 -12.68
N TYR A 454 19.17 4.09 -13.53
CA TYR A 454 20.19 3.11 -13.18
C TYR A 454 21.56 3.76 -13.01
N GLU A 455 21.91 4.72 -13.87
CA GLU A 455 23.17 5.47 -13.76
C GLU A 455 23.26 6.23 -12.44
N LEU A 456 22.15 6.81 -11.95
CA LEU A 456 22.12 7.45 -10.65
C LEU A 456 22.39 6.43 -9.53
N LEU A 457 21.73 5.28 -9.60
CA LEU A 457 21.83 4.20 -8.63
C LEU A 457 23.27 3.66 -8.48
N ILE A 458 24.06 3.60 -9.56
CA ILE A 458 25.48 3.18 -9.51
C ILE A 458 26.49 4.34 -9.37
N THR A 459 26.05 5.59 -9.54
CA THR A 459 26.92 6.77 -9.37
C THR A 459 26.96 7.23 -7.93
N VAL A 460 25.85 7.09 -7.20
CA VAL A 460 25.85 7.27 -5.74
C VAL A 460 26.65 6.10 -5.11
N PRO A 461 27.64 6.37 -4.23
CA PRO A 461 28.41 5.31 -3.60
C PRO A 461 27.52 4.26 -2.90
N GLY A 462 27.78 2.98 -3.17
CA GLY A 462 27.09 1.84 -2.56
C GLY A 462 27.99 0.94 -1.72
N ASP A 463 29.30 1.04 -1.88
CA ASP A 463 30.35 0.32 -1.14
C ASP A 463 30.68 0.95 0.23
N LYS A 464 30.25 2.19 0.45
CA LYS A 464 30.41 2.95 1.69
C LYS A 464 29.18 3.81 1.95
N VAL A 465 29.04 4.33 3.17
CA VAL A 465 28.05 5.37 3.47
C VAL A 465 28.49 6.68 2.81
N PRO A 466 27.76 7.22 1.82
CA PRO A 466 28.16 8.45 1.15
C PRO A 466 28.06 9.67 2.06
N PHE A 467 28.89 10.67 1.81
CA PHE A 467 28.69 12.02 2.33
C PHE A 467 27.56 12.73 1.55
N PRO A 468 26.83 13.68 2.17
CA PRO A 468 25.77 14.43 1.48
C PRO A 468 26.22 15.06 0.15
N GLU A 469 27.43 15.61 0.10
CA GLU A 469 28.00 16.26 -1.08
C GLU A 469 28.30 15.27 -2.21
N GLU A 470 28.60 14.00 -1.88
CA GLU A 470 28.76 12.94 -2.88
C GLU A 470 27.43 12.61 -3.54
N VAL A 471 26.33 12.60 -2.78
CA VAL A 471 24.98 12.39 -3.31
C VAL A 471 24.57 13.57 -4.19
N GLU A 472 24.79 14.80 -3.73
CA GLU A 472 24.48 16.01 -4.49
C GLU A 472 25.27 16.08 -5.81
N LYS A 473 26.57 15.76 -5.78
CA LYS A 473 27.41 15.68 -6.99
C LYS A 473 26.95 14.57 -7.94
N ALA A 474 26.55 13.40 -7.42
CA ALA A 474 26.02 12.31 -8.23
C ALA A 474 24.74 12.72 -8.96
N VAL A 475 23.81 13.38 -8.25
CA VAL A 475 22.56 13.89 -8.83
C VAL A 475 22.82 14.97 -9.87
N GLN A 476 23.67 15.94 -9.57
CA GLN A 476 24.05 16.99 -10.53
C GLN A 476 24.71 16.40 -11.78
N LYS A 477 25.59 15.40 -11.62
CA LYS A 477 26.27 14.72 -12.73
C LYS A 477 25.31 13.95 -13.63
N VAL A 478 24.38 13.21 -13.03
CA VAL A 478 23.51 12.28 -13.78
C VAL A 478 22.26 12.96 -14.34
N LEU A 479 21.65 13.87 -13.57
CA LEU A 479 20.41 14.55 -13.96
C LEU A 479 20.63 15.99 -14.47
N GLY A 480 21.86 16.49 -14.41
CA GLY A 480 22.22 17.83 -14.90
C GLY A 480 21.66 18.98 -14.07
N ARG A 481 21.11 18.72 -12.87
CA ARG A 481 20.41 19.71 -12.05
C ARG A 481 20.72 19.55 -10.55
N PRO A 482 20.64 20.63 -9.76
CA PRO A 482 20.85 20.57 -8.31
C PRO A 482 19.85 19.61 -7.64
N LEU A 483 20.29 18.94 -6.58
CA LEU A 483 19.46 18.00 -5.83
C LEU A 483 18.15 18.66 -5.33
N ASP A 484 18.22 19.90 -4.85
CA ASP A 484 17.05 20.62 -4.35
C ASP A 484 15.98 20.84 -5.42
N ASP A 485 16.37 21.03 -6.69
CA ASP A 485 15.43 21.16 -7.81
C ASP A 485 14.76 19.83 -8.14
N VAL A 486 15.55 18.75 -8.13
CA VAL A 486 15.06 17.38 -8.32
C VAL A 486 14.06 17.01 -7.22
N GLU A 487 14.39 17.32 -5.97
CA GLU A 487 13.48 17.08 -4.85
C GLU A 487 12.19 17.92 -4.94
N ARG A 488 12.29 19.17 -5.38
CA ARG A 488 11.13 20.05 -5.56
C ARG A 488 10.18 19.51 -6.63
N GLU A 489 10.72 19.04 -7.74
CA GLU A 489 9.94 18.40 -8.82
C GLU A 489 9.30 17.10 -8.36
N TRP A 490 10.06 16.23 -7.68
CA TRP A 490 9.50 15.02 -7.06
C TRP A 490 8.40 15.36 -6.06
N ARG A 491 8.58 16.36 -5.17
CA ARG A 491 7.56 16.78 -4.19
C ARG A 491 6.30 17.29 -4.88
N ALA A 492 6.42 18.03 -5.99
CA ALA A 492 5.26 18.49 -6.75
C ALA A 492 4.41 17.32 -7.27
N TRP A 493 5.06 16.24 -7.74
CA TRP A 493 4.37 15.01 -8.12
C TRP A 493 3.84 14.22 -6.92
N ALA A 494 4.70 13.93 -5.94
CA ALA A 494 4.39 13.11 -4.78
C ALA A 494 3.26 13.70 -3.91
N SER A 495 3.20 15.03 -3.80
CA SER A 495 2.13 15.75 -3.10
C SER A 495 0.78 15.75 -3.85
N GLY A 496 0.73 15.23 -5.08
CA GLY A 496 -0.47 15.24 -5.90
C GLY A 496 -0.79 16.59 -6.55
N ARG A 497 0.19 17.50 -6.60
CA ARG A 497 0.00 18.90 -7.03
C ARG A 497 0.37 19.16 -8.49
N SER A 498 1.14 18.28 -9.14
CA SER A 498 1.48 18.44 -10.54
C SER A 498 0.41 17.85 -11.46
N VAL A 499 0.36 18.33 -12.70
CA VAL A 499 -0.50 17.72 -13.73
C VAL A 499 -0.16 16.25 -13.95
N ALA A 500 1.13 15.90 -13.86
CA ALA A 500 1.57 14.51 -13.96
C ALA A 500 0.98 13.64 -12.85
N ALA A 501 0.90 14.15 -11.61
CA ALA A 501 0.28 13.40 -10.52
C ALA A 501 -1.22 13.19 -10.75
N LEU A 502 -1.94 14.20 -11.25
CA LEU A 502 -3.36 14.08 -11.59
C LEU A 502 -3.59 13.07 -12.73
N ALA A 503 -2.80 13.19 -13.81
CA ALA A 503 -2.91 12.36 -15.01
C ALA A 503 -2.55 10.87 -14.78
N THR A 504 -1.65 10.60 -13.84
CA THR A 504 -1.19 9.25 -13.48
C THR A 504 -1.96 8.66 -12.30
N GLY A 505 -2.95 9.39 -11.78
CA GLY A 505 -3.74 8.98 -10.63
C GLY A 505 -2.93 8.89 -9.34
N PHE A 506 -1.75 9.51 -9.25
CA PHE A 506 -0.96 9.65 -8.01
C PHE A 506 -1.51 10.77 -7.11
N GLY A 507 -2.17 11.76 -7.69
CA GLY A 507 -2.85 12.83 -6.96
C GLY A 507 -4.20 12.39 -6.37
N PRO A 508 -4.69 13.09 -5.32
CA PRO A 508 -6.07 12.91 -4.89
C PRO A 508 -7.03 13.35 -6.01
N PRO A 509 -8.28 12.90 -6.00
CA PRO A 509 -9.28 13.49 -6.90
C PRO A 509 -9.32 15.01 -6.71
N VAL A 510 -9.44 15.73 -7.82
CA VAL A 510 -9.40 17.22 -7.86
C VAL A 510 -10.43 17.83 -6.92
N LEU A 511 -11.59 17.18 -6.82
CA LEU A 511 -12.58 17.47 -5.81
C LEU A 511 -13.01 16.17 -5.11
N PRO A 512 -13.10 16.19 -3.78
CA PRO A 512 -13.69 15.08 -3.04
C PRO A 512 -15.18 14.92 -3.38
N GLU A 513 -15.57 13.75 -3.89
CA GLU A 513 -16.99 13.42 -4.08
C GLU A 513 -17.66 13.27 -2.71
N GLN A 514 -18.89 13.79 -2.58
CA GLN A 514 -19.65 13.53 -1.37
C GLN A 514 -20.02 12.04 -1.33
N PRO A 515 -19.88 11.37 -0.17
CA PRO A 515 -20.33 10.00 -0.05
C PRO A 515 -21.79 9.86 -0.48
N SER A 516 -22.13 8.79 -1.19
CA SER A 516 -23.51 8.45 -1.51
C SER A 516 -24.28 8.05 -0.24
N ARG A 517 -25.61 8.00 -0.33
CA ARG A 517 -26.46 7.48 0.76
C ARG A 517 -26.05 6.05 1.15
N GLU A 518 -25.75 5.22 0.16
CA GLU A 518 -25.31 3.84 0.36
C GLU A 518 -23.94 3.77 1.04
N GLN A 519 -22.96 4.58 0.62
CA GLN A 519 -21.65 4.63 1.27
C GLN A 519 -21.78 5.04 2.75
N ARG A 520 -22.62 6.02 3.07
CA ARG A 520 -22.90 6.41 4.46
C ARG A 520 -23.58 5.29 5.26
N ALA A 521 -24.56 4.61 4.67
CA ALA A 521 -25.27 3.51 5.33
C ALA A 521 -24.34 2.30 5.61
N GLY A 522 -23.51 1.92 4.63
CA GLY A 522 -22.50 0.88 4.79
C GLY A 522 -21.48 1.22 5.86
N LEU A 523 -20.91 2.44 5.83
CA LEU A 523 -19.97 2.91 6.84
C LEU A 523 -20.58 2.93 8.24
N ALA A 524 -21.79 3.46 8.39
CA ALA A 524 -22.49 3.49 9.67
C ALA A 524 -22.68 2.08 10.23
N ARG A 525 -23.11 1.12 9.39
CA ARG A 525 -23.29 -0.27 9.81
C ARG A 525 -21.97 -0.95 10.17
N LEU A 526 -20.91 -0.72 9.39
CA LEU A 526 -19.57 -1.21 9.71
C LEU A 526 -19.08 -0.67 11.06
N ASN A 527 -19.27 0.62 11.31
CA ASN A 527 -18.85 1.25 12.56
C ASN A 527 -19.64 0.72 13.76
N GLU A 528 -20.94 0.47 13.61
CA GLU A 528 -21.75 -0.19 14.65
C GLU A 528 -21.22 -1.59 14.98
N VAL A 529 -20.90 -2.40 13.96
CA VAL A 529 -20.27 -3.72 14.12
C VAL A 529 -18.93 -3.60 14.86
N ARG A 530 -18.06 -2.69 14.42
CA ARG A 530 -16.73 -2.49 14.99
C ARG A 530 -16.79 -2.01 16.44
N THR A 531 -17.65 -1.04 16.74
CA THR A 531 -17.85 -0.55 18.12
C THR A 531 -18.36 -1.66 19.03
N ARG A 532 -19.29 -2.51 18.58
CA ARG A 532 -19.73 -3.67 19.36
C ARG A 532 -18.59 -4.67 19.63
N ALA A 533 -17.64 -4.79 18.71
CA ALA A 533 -16.44 -5.62 18.87
C ALA A 533 -15.31 -4.94 19.67
N GLY A 534 -15.52 -3.75 20.25
CA GLY A 534 -14.49 -3.00 20.99
C GLY A 534 -13.44 -2.35 20.08
N LEU A 535 -13.75 -2.17 18.80
CA LEU A 535 -12.84 -1.59 17.81
C LEU A 535 -13.20 -0.13 17.48
N PRO A 536 -12.20 0.71 17.14
CA PRO A 536 -12.47 2.09 16.72
C PRO A 536 -13.27 2.14 15.41
N PRO A 537 -14.14 3.15 15.24
CA PRO A 537 -14.82 3.39 13.99
C PRO A 537 -13.82 3.73 12.87
N CYS A 538 -14.22 3.45 11.65
CA CYS A 538 -13.55 3.84 10.43
C CYS A 538 -14.17 5.13 9.85
N VAL A 539 -13.42 5.78 8.97
CA VAL A 539 -13.91 6.85 8.08
C VAL A 539 -13.83 6.43 6.61
N LEU A 540 -14.58 7.07 5.73
CA LEU A 540 -14.47 6.80 4.30
C LEU A 540 -13.19 7.41 3.74
N ASP A 541 -12.48 6.64 2.92
CA ASP A 541 -11.44 7.14 2.06
C ASP A 541 -11.97 7.24 0.63
N GLN A 542 -12.01 8.45 0.10
CA GLN A 542 -12.61 8.69 -1.21
C GLN A 542 -11.77 8.14 -2.35
N GLU A 543 -10.45 8.16 -2.23
CA GLU A 543 -9.57 7.62 -3.27
C GLU A 543 -9.76 6.11 -3.41
N ALA A 544 -9.82 5.39 -2.28
CA ALA A 544 -10.16 3.98 -2.25
C ALA A 544 -11.61 3.72 -2.70
N SER A 545 -12.54 4.60 -2.34
CA SER A 545 -13.95 4.50 -2.78
C SER A 545 -14.09 4.62 -4.30
N LEU A 546 -13.28 5.46 -4.95
CA LEU A 546 -13.22 5.52 -6.42
C LEU A 546 -12.69 4.21 -7.02
N GLY A 547 -11.72 3.55 -6.36
CA GLY A 547 -11.32 2.20 -6.73
C GLY A 547 -12.44 1.18 -6.58
N CYS A 548 -13.24 1.29 -5.52
CA CYS A 548 -14.42 0.44 -5.32
C CYS A 548 -15.45 0.69 -6.43
N VAL A 549 -15.68 1.94 -6.84
CA VAL A 549 -16.59 2.30 -7.94
C VAL A 549 -16.11 1.70 -9.26
N ASP A 550 -14.83 1.87 -9.59
CA ASP A 550 -14.26 1.30 -10.81
C ASP A 550 -14.38 -0.23 -10.83
N HIS A 551 -14.15 -0.87 -9.68
CA HIS A 551 -14.25 -2.33 -9.56
C HIS A 551 -15.69 -2.83 -9.64
N ALA A 552 -16.61 -2.15 -8.97
CA ALA A 552 -18.04 -2.46 -9.03
C ALA A 552 -18.59 -2.31 -10.46
N ARG A 553 -18.26 -1.23 -11.18
CA ARG A 553 -18.64 -1.02 -12.59
C ARG A 553 -18.07 -2.11 -13.50
N TYR A 554 -16.82 -2.49 -13.27
CA TYR A 554 -16.18 -3.57 -14.00
C TYR A 554 -16.95 -4.89 -13.81
N LEU A 555 -17.21 -5.29 -12.57
CA LEU A 555 -17.93 -6.53 -12.29
C LEU A 555 -19.37 -6.52 -12.81
N ALA A 556 -20.04 -5.37 -12.79
CA ALA A 556 -21.37 -5.22 -13.37
C ALA A 556 -21.38 -5.46 -14.90
N ALA A 557 -20.28 -5.12 -15.58
CA ALA A 557 -20.12 -5.34 -17.02
C ALA A 557 -19.66 -6.76 -17.39
N HIS A 558 -19.12 -7.54 -16.43
CA HIS A 558 -18.49 -8.86 -16.67
C HIS A 558 -19.03 -9.94 -15.73
N PRO A 559 -20.32 -10.32 -15.83
CA PRO A 559 -20.95 -11.30 -14.94
C PRO A 559 -20.30 -12.70 -14.96
N GLU A 560 -19.60 -13.06 -16.03
CA GLU A 560 -18.83 -14.30 -16.14
C GLU A 560 -17.64 -14.37 -15.15
N GLN A 561 -17.24 -13.24 -14.56
CA GLN A 561 -16.20 -13.19 -13.52
C GLN A 561 -16.77 -13.26 -12.09
N TRP A 562 -18.06 -13.54 -11.91
CA TRP A 562 -18.67 -13.69 -10.59
C TRP A 562 -18.33 -15.05 -9.93
N THR A 563 -17.07 -15.44 -9.99
CA THR A 563 -16.53 -16.67 -9.39
C THR A 563 -15.21 -16.37 -8.69
N TRP A 564 -14.89 -17.09 -7.63
CA TRP A 564 -13.59 -16.96 -6.99
C TRP A 564 -12.53 -17.75 -7.75
N PRO A 565 -11.32 -17.21 -7.97
CA PRO A 565 -10.82 -15.91 -7.50
C PRO A 565 -11.09 -14.73 -8.45
N ALA A 566 -11.63 -14.98 -9.65
CA ALA A 566 -11.81 -13.99 -10.71
C ALA A 566 -12.60 -12.73 -10.30
N LEU A 567 -13.51 -12.85 -9.32
CA LEU A 567 -14.30 -11.75 -8.77
C LEU A 567 -13.42 -10.65 -8.15
N HIS A 568 -12.23 -10.99 -7.65
CA HIS A 568 -11.29 -10.02 -7.07
C HIS A 568 -10.30 -9.47 -8.10
N GLU A 569 -10.45 -9.84 -9.37
CA GLU A 569 -9.54 -9.47 -10.44
C GLU A 569 -10.27 -8.65 -11.50
N GLN A 570 -9.50 -7.90 -12.27
CA GLN A 570 -9.98 -7.34 -13.52
C GLN A 570 -9.16 -7.89 -14.68
N ASP A 571 -9.86 -8.14 -15.77
CA ASP A 571 -9.43 -8.31 -17.14
C ASP A 571 -8.93 -7.04 -17.86
N PRO A 572 -7.65 -6.61 -17.87
CA PRO A 572 -7.22 -5.48 -18.72
C PRO A 572 -7.47 -5.57 -20.24
N ALA A 573 -7.94 -6.70 -20.79
CA ALA A 573 -8.37 -6.82 -22.20
C ALA A 573 -9.86 -6.54 -22.34
N LYS A 574 -10.59 -6.53 -21.23
CA LYS A 574 -12.03 -6.28 -21.18
C LYS A 574 -12.31 -4.81 -20.97
N SER A 575 -13.42 -4.34 -21.52
CA SER A 575 -13.89 -2.97 -21.38
C SER A 575 -14.12 -2.59 -19.91
N GLY A 576 -13.87 -1.33 -19.54
CA GLY A 576 -14.07 -0.87 -18.16
C GLY A 576 -12.96 -1.25 -17.18
N PHE A 577 -11.91 -1.96 -17.62
CA PHE A 577 -10.73 -2.17 -16.81
C PHE A 577 -10.10 -0.85 -16.34
N SER A 578 -9.63 -0.84 -15.10
CA SER A 578 -8.73 0.20 -14.62
C SER A 578 -7.70 -0.37 -13.63
N ALA A 579 -6.48 0.18 -13.64
CA ALA A 579 -5.46 -0.20 -12.66
C ALA A 579 -5.93 0.09 -11.21
N ARG A 580 -6.71 1.16 -11.02
CA ARG A 580 -7.29 1.53 -9.72
C ARG A 580 -8.34 0.51 -9.26
N GLY A 581 -9.26 0.10 -10.13
CA GLY A 581 -10.26 -0.92 -9.83
C GLY A 581 -9.68 -2.31 -9.60
N MET A 582 -8.69 -2.73 -10.39
CA MET A 582 -7.95 -3.97 -10.16
C MET A 582 -7.32 -4.03 -8.76
N ARG A 583 -6.63 -2.95 -8.36
CA ARG A 583 -6.02 -2.83 -7.03
C ARG A 583 -7.03 -2.95 -5.90
N CYS A 584 -8.19 -2.35 -6.09
CA CYS A 584 -9.28 -2.41 -5.13
C CYS A 584 -9.85 -3.83 -5.02
N GLY A 585 -10.15 -4.48 -6.15
CA GLY A 585 -10.68 -5.84 -6.20
C GLY A 585 -9.86 -6.82 -5.36
N GLN A 586 -8.54 -6.81 -5.55
CA GLN A 586 -7.57 -7.68 -4.86
C GLN A 586 -7.51 -7.49 -3.34
N ARG A 587 -8.08 -6.40 -2.80
CA ARG A 587 -8.03 -6.02 -1.37
C ARG A 587 -9.40 -5.76 -0.75
N SER A 588 -10.44 -6.08 -1.49
CA SER A 588 -11.81 -5.82 -1.09
C SER A 588 -12.50 -7.10 -0.65
N VAL A 589 -13.56 -6.92 0.13
CA VAL A 589 -14.63 -7.91 0.23
C VAL A 589 -15.75 -7.48 -0.71
N ILE A 590 -16.37 -8.46 -1.37
CA ILE A 590 -17.30 -8.22 -2.48
C ILE A 590 -18.60 -8.97 -2.22
N VAL A 591 -19.73 -8.32 -2.52
CA VAL A 591 -21.03 -8.99 -2.68
C VAL A 591 -21.55 -8.63 -4.06
N VAL A 592 -21.86 -9.67 -4.85
CA VAL A 592 -22.63 -9.52 -6.09
C VAL A 592 -24.12 -9.56 -5.77
N GLN A 593 -24.93 -8.84 -6.54
CA GLN A 593 -26.39 -8.76 -6.35
C GLN A 593 -26.80 -8.25 -4.96
N ALA A 594 -26.04 -7.30 -4.42
CA ALA A 594 -26.27 -6.67 -3.13
C ALA A 594 -27.61 -5.92 -3.09
N ARG A 595 -28.34 -6.07 -1.97
CA ARG A 595 -29.61 -5.38 -1.70
C ARG A 595 -29.44 -3.99 -1.06
N GLY A 596 -28.21 -3.61 -0.75
CA GLY A 596 -27.87 -2.37 -0.06
C GLY A 596 -26.58 -2.49 0.72
N ALA A 597 -25.87 -1.38 0.90
CA ALA A 597 -24.55 -1.36 1.51
C ALA A 597 -24.53 -1.91 2.95
N ALA A 598 -25.51 -1.51 3.77
CA ALA A 598 -25.63 -1.99 5.16
C ALA A 598 -25.91 -3.49 5.22
N ALA A 599 -26.77 -4.00 4.33
CA ALA A 599 -27.08 -5.42 4.26
C ALA A 599 -25.87 -6.25 3.82
N SER A 600 -25.02 -5.72 2.92
CA SER A 600 -23.76 -6.37 2.55
C SER A 600 -22.80 -6.52 3.74
N VAL A 601 -22.72 -5.50 4.61
CA VAL A 601 -21.92 -5.58 5.84
C VAL A 601 -22.43 -6.72 6.74
N ASP A 602 -23.74 -6.84 6.92
CA ASP A 602 -24.31 -7.96 7.69
C ASP A 602 -24.05 -9.32 7.04
N GLY A 603 -24.09 -9.37 5.71
CA GLY A 603 -23.72 -10.56 4.92
C GLY A 603 -22.28 -11.01 5.18
N TRP A 604 -21.31 -10.10 5.04
CA TRP A 604 -19.89 -10.39 5.33
C TRP A 604 -19.66 -10.79 6.79
N MET A 605 -20.35 -10.14 7.73
CA MET A 605 -20.27 -10.52 9.14
C MET A 605 -20.89 -11.90 9.41
N GLY A 606 -21.74 -12.42 8.52
CA GLY A 606 -22.29 -13.78 8.59
C GLY A 606 -21.35 -14.88 8.11
N THR A 607 -20.18 -14.54 7.54
CA THR A 607 -19.18 -15.48 7.04
C THR A 607 -17.88 -15.40 7.86
N VAL A 608 -16.85 -16.20 7.54
CA VAL A 608 -15.57 -16.18 8.31
C VAL A 608 -14.47 -15.39 7.61
N TYR A 609 -14.19 -15.66 6.35
CA TYR A 609 -13.11 -15.03 5.60
C TYR A 609 -13.39 -13.56 5.27
N HIS A 610 -14.63 -13.20 4.94
CA HIS A 610 -14.98 -11.79 4.78
C HIS A 610 -15.00 -11.03 6.10
N ARG A 611 -15.33 -11.71 7.22
CA ARG A 611 -15.44 -11.08 8.54
C ARG A 611 -14.09 -10.60 9.07
N PHE A 612 -13.01 -11.38 8.90
CA PHE A 612 -11.72 -11.06 9.53
C PHE A 612 -11.19 -9.67 9.13
N PRO A 613 -11.19 -9.28 7.84
CA PRO A 613 -10.81 -7.91 7.44
C PRO A 613 -11.66 -6.80 8.09
N LEU A 614 -12.97 -7.04 8.30
CA LEU A 614 -13.87 -6.05 8.91
C LEU A 614 -13.56 -5.82 10.40
N LEU A 615 -13.01 -6.84 11.07
CA LEU A 615 -12.64 -6.81 12.49
C LEU A 615 -11.14 -6.58 12.73
N ALA A 616 -10.37 -6.27 11.68
CA ALA A 616 -8.96 -5.95 11.83
C ALA A 616 -8.75 -4.68 12.71
N PRO A 617 -7.96 -4.76 13.81
CA PRO A 617 -7.80 -3.63 14.73
C PRO A 617 -7.09 -2.41 14.15
N ASN A 618 -6.29 -2.59 13.10
CA ASN A 618 -5.50 -1.55 12.44
C ASN A 618 -6.19 -0.93 11.22
N VAL A 619 -7.42 -1.33 10.90
CA VAL A 619 -8.23 -0.64 9.89
C VAL A 619 -8.88 0.61 10.49
N ARG A 620 -8.66 1.76 9.87
CA ARG A 620 -9.21 3.08 10.28
C ARG A 620 -9.92 3.80 9.15
N ARG A 621 -9.71 3.35 7.93
CA ARG A 621 -10.28 3.95 6.72
C ARG A 621 -10.74 2.85 5.79
N VAL A 622 -11.79 3.12 5.03
CA VAL A 622 -12.36 2.15 4.09
C VAL A 622 -12.72 2.81 2.77
N GLY A 623 -12.49 2.13 1.66
CA GLY A 623 -13.15 2.43 0.39
C GLY A 623 -14.49 1.70 0.35
N PHE A 624 -15.54 2.33 -0.17
CA PHE A 624 -16.84 1.68 -0.31
C PHE A 624 -17.50 2.06 -1.62
N ALA A 625 -18.11 1.12 -2.33
CA ALA A 625 -19.03 1.42 -3.42
C ALA A 625 -20.17 0.40 -3.50
N LEU A 626 -21.33 0.87 -3.96
CA LEU A 626 -22.42 0.04 -4.45
C LEU A 626 -22.83 0.57 -5.83
N VAL A 627 -22.58 -0.21 -6.88
CA VAL A 627 -22.91 0.15 -8.27
C VAL A 627 -23.55 -1.06 -8.93
N ASP A 628 -24.76 -0.91 -9.47
CA ASP A 628 -25.48 -1.95 -10.22
C ASP A 628 -25.55 -3.31 -9.49
N GLY A 629 -25.80 -3.26 -8.17
CA GLY A 629 -25.85 -4.45 -7.32
C GLY A 629 -24.48 -5.03 -6.95
N MET A 630 -23.36 -4.43 -7.36
CA MET A 630 -22.01 -4.81 -6.95
C MET A 630 -21.59 -3.98 -5.74
N CYS A 631 -21.50 -4.62 -4.57
CA CYS A 631 -21.02 -3.99 -3.35
C CYS A 631 -19.55 -4.35 -3.13
N VAL A 632 -18.69 -3.34 -3.10
CA VAL A 632 -17.24 -3.50 -2.94
C VAL A 632 -16.80 -2.68 -1.72
N LEU A 633 -16.12 -3.32 -0.78
CA LEU A 633 -15.57 -2.69 0.41
C LEU A 633 -14.07 -2.97 0.49
N ASP A 634 -13.26 -1.94 0.24
CA ASP A 634 -11.80 -2.00 0.33
C ASP A 634 -11.33 -1.63 1.73
N LEU A 635 -10.87 -2.64 2.46
CA LEU A 635 -10.28 -2.52 3.79
C LEU A 635 -8.76 -2.73 3.70
N GLY A 636 -8.33 -3.66 2.84
CA GLY A 636 -6.94 -4.10 2.76
C GLY A 636 -6.01 -3.03 2.18
N SER A 637 -6.49 -2.12 1.32
CA SER A 637 -5.67 -1.02 0.81
C SER A 637 -5.30 0.02 1.87
N LEU A 638 -6.01 0.01 3.01
CA LEU A 638 -6.06 1.10 3.96
C LEU A 638 -5.76 0.68 5.41
N GLU A 639 -5.19 -0.50 5.58
CA GLU A 639 -4.56 -0.91 6.83
C GLU A 639 -3.53 0.16 7.26
N GLU A 640 -3.53 0.53 8.54
CA GLU A 640 -2.51 1.38 9.13
C GLU A 640 -1.45 0.52 9.84
N PRO A 641 -0.23 1.05 10.03
CA PRO A 641 0.73 0.46 10.96
C PRO A 641 0.10 0.25 12.33
N HIS A 642 0.46 -0.85 13.00
CA HIS A 642 0.07 -1.04 14.39
C HIS A 642 0.65 0.08 15.25
N ARG A 643 -0.16 0.59 16.18
CA ARG A 643 0.27 1.65 17.09
C ARG A 643 0.74 1.04 18.40
N TYR A 644 1.82 1.60 18.92
CA TYR A 644 2.42 1.22 20.19
C TYR A 644 2.47 2.44 21.11
N ASP A 645 2.34 2.24 22.41
CA ASP A 645 2.57 3.28 23.40
C ASP A 645 4.07 3.58 23.56
N ARG A 646 4.43 4.52 24.44
CA ARG A 646 5.83 4.88 24.70
C ARG A 646 6.65 3.73 25.30
N ALA A 647 6.01 2.76 25.95
CA ALA A 647 6.64 1.56 26.49
C ALA A 647 6.75 0.44 25.42
N GLY A 648 6.27 0.68 24.20
CA GLY A 648 6.26 -0.29 23.12
C GLY A 648 5.14 -1.33 23.24
N GLN A 649 4.10 -1.08 24.03
CA GLN A 649 2.92 -1.94 24.12
C GLN A 649 1.90 -1.59 23.03
N PRO A 650 1.34 -2.57 22.32
CA PRO A 650 0.28 -2.34 21.34
C PRO A 650 -0.92 -1.60 21.95
N LEU A 651 -1.40 -0.56 21.26
CA LEU A 651 -2.58 0.23 21.69
C LEU A 651 -3.92 -0.42 21.32
N GLY A 652 -3.91 -1.55 20.60
CA GLY A 652 -5.11 -2.29 20.19
C GLY A 652 -5.40 -3.51 21.07
N PRO A 653 -6.61 -4.09 21.00
CA PRO A 653 -6.90 -5.33 21.71
C PRO A 653 -5.99 -6.47 21.23
N GLN A 654 -5.57 -7.34 22.16
CA GLN A 654 -4.76 -8.51 21.86
C GLN A 654 -5.50 -9.56 21.02
N TRP A 655 -6.84 -9.58 21.15
CA TRP A 655 -7.73 -10.41 20.35
C TRP A 655 -9.11 -9.77 20.26
N VAL A 656 -9.86 -10.15 19.22
CA VAL A 656 -11.23 -9.74 18.98
C VAL A 656 -12.10 -10.99 18.92
N VAL A 657 -13.16 -11.04 19.72
CA VAL A 657 -14.14 -12.14 19.69
C VAL A 657 -15.37 -11.74 18.88
N TRP A 658 -15.97 -12.72 18.20
CA TRP A 658 -17.23 -12.55 17.49
C TRP A 658 -18.13 -13.79 17.64
N PRO A 659 -19.44 -13.62 17.90
CA PRO A 659 -20.12 -12.39 18.30
C PRO A 659 -19.50 -11.74 19.56
N PRO A 660 -19.65 -10.43 19.78
CA PRO A 660 -19.14 -9.80 20.99
C PRO A 660 -19.80 -10.37 22.25
N ASP A 661 -19.11 -10.30 23.39
CA ASP A 661 -19.65 -10.79 24.66
C ASP A 661 -20.99 -10.11 25.00
N ARG A 662 -21.94 -10.92 25.46
CA ARG A 662 -23.32 -10.55 25.80
C ARG A 662 -24.12 -9.96 24.64
N SER A 663 -23.70 -10.20 23.39
CA SER A 663 -24.52 -9.81 22.23
C SER A 663 -25.85 -10.57 22.21
N ALA A 664 -26.89 -9.87 21.75
CA ALA A 664 -28.23 -10.41 21.56
C ALA A 664 -28.60 -10.37 20.06
N ASP A 665 -29.68 -11.07 19.72
CA ASP A 665 -30.20 -11.17 18.35
C ASP A 665 -29.16 -11.66 17.32
N VAL A 666 -28.24 -12.53 17.77
CA VAL A 666 -27.25 -13.14 16.88
C VAL A 666 -27.97 -14.06 15.90
N PRO A 667 -27.64 -14.02 14.59
CA PRO A 667 -28.24 -14.93 13.64
C PRO A 667 -27.97 -16.40 13.98
N ARG A 668 -28.80 -17.29 13.45
CA ARG A 668 -28.75 -18.71 13.78
C ARG A 668 -27.94 -19.55 12.81
N GLN A 669 -27.68 -19.02 11.61
CA GLN A 669 -27.17 -19.79 10.46
C GLN A 669 -25.98 -19.10 9.80
N PHE A 670 -25.10 -19.91 9.23
CA PHE A 670 -24.00 -19.47 8.38
C PHE A 670 -24.54 -18.81 7.09
N ALA A 671 -23.92 -17.71 6.66
CA ALA A 671 -24.24 -17.11 5.37
C ALA A 671 -23.52 -17.89 4.25
N PHE A 672 -24.18 -18.93 3.70
CA PHE A 672 -23.60 -19.94 2.80
C PHE A 672 -23.11 -19.47 1.41
N TYR A 673 -23.02 -18.16 1.16
CA TYR A 673 -22.46 -17.60 -0.08
C TYR A 673 -21.03 -17.09 0.11
N GLU A 674 -20.22 -17.79 0.90
CA GLU A 674 -18.79 -17.48 1.04
C GLU A 674 -17.96 -18.26 0.02
N LEU A 675 -17.16 -17.53 -0.75
CA LEU A 675 -16.16 -18.10 -1.64
C LEU A 675 -14.78 -17.56 -1.26
N PRO A 676 -13.80 -18.42 -0.95
CA PRO A 676 -13.91 -19.89 -0.92
C PRO A 676 -14.73 -20.39 0.29
N ASN A 677 -15.45 -21.49 0.11
CA ASN A 677 -16.25 -22.10 1.19
C ASN A 677 -15.34 -22.69 2.28
N PRO A 678 -15.41 -22.23 3.55
CA PRO A 678 -14.59 -22.77 4.64
C PRO A 678 -14.81 -24.27 4.92
N LEU A 679 -15.95 -24.83 4.50
CA LEU A 679 -16.27 -26.25 4.63
C LEU A 679 -15.86 -27.08 3.40
N GLY A 680 -15.15 -26.49 2.42
CA GLY A 680 -14.87 -27.12 1.13
C GLY A 680 -14.00 -28.39 1.18
N ASP A 681 -13.23 -28.61 2.25
CA ASP A 681 -12.45 -29.84 2.47
C ASP A 681 -13.18 -30.86 3.35
N GLN A 682 -14.36 -30.51 3.87
CA GLN A 682 -15.17 -31.43 4.67
C GLN A 682 -15.95 -32.37 3.74
N PRO A 683 -16.17 -33.63 4.13
CA PRO A 683 -17.00 -34.53 3.34
C PRO A 683 -18.39 -33.90 3.13
N PRO A 684 -18.94 -33.94 1.91
CA PRO A 684 -20.24 -33.36 1.63
C PRO A 684 -21.26 -34.00 2.59
N PRO A 685 -22.01 -33.20 3.37
CA PRO A 685 -23.02 -33.75 4.25
C PRO A 685 -24.05 -34.54 3.44
N LYS A 686 -24.52 -35.67 3.97
CA LYS A 686 -25.59 -36.46 3.33
C LYS A 686 -26.90 -35.66 3.16
N ASP A 687 -27.09 -34.60 3.95
CA ASP A 687 -28.29 -33.75 3.96
C ASP A 687 -27.96 -32.24 3.90
N ARG A 688 -27.54 -31.78 2.71
CA ARG A 688 -27.38 -30.38 2.23
C ARG A 688 -26.61 -29.34 3.07
N ASP A 689 -25.83 -28.56 2.34
CA ASP A 689 -25.09 -27.34 2.73
C ASP A 689 -25.98 -26.14 3.16
N ASP A 690 -27.20 -26.34 3.67
CA ASP A 690 -28.07 -25.24 4.09
C ASP A 690 -28.31 -25.15 5.61
N ARG A 691 -27.54 -25.92 6.38
CA ARG A 691 -27.83 -26.17 7.81
C ARG A 691 -26.70 -25.82 8.79
N ALA A 692 -25.54 -25.32 8.38
CA ALA A 692 -24.55 -24.91 9.37
C ALA A 692 -25.01 -23.68 10.20
N GLY A 693 -24.63 -23.67 11.47
CA GLY A 693 -24.96 -22.58 12.40
C GLY A 693 -24.09 -21.35 12.19
N TYR A 694 -24.44 -20.26 12.89
CA TYR A 694 -23.70 -19.01 12.80
C TYR A 694 -22.27 -19.16 13.34
N PRO A 695 -21.24 -18.70 12.61
CA PRO A 695 -19.86 -19.00 12.98
C PRO A 695 -19.39 -18.08 14.09
N VAL A 696 -18.65 -18.65 15.04
CA VAL A 696 -18.02 -17.96 16.18
C VAL A 696 -16.51 -17.95 16.00
N SER A 697 -15.85 -16.85 16.38
CA SER A 697 -14.42 -16.68 16.11
C SER A 697 -13.71 -15.85 17.16
N LEU A 698 -12.43 -16.13 17.35
CA LEU A 698 -11.45 -15.28 18.02
C LEU A 698 -10.32 -14.99 17.03
N THR A 699 -10.11 -13.71 16.72
CA THR A 699 -9.01 -13.23 15.88
C THR A 699 -7.93 -12.61 16.76
N LEU A 700 -6.70 -13.08 16.63
CA LEU A 700 -5.53 -12.63 17.37
C LEU A 700 -4.92 -11.40 16.69
N ALA A 701 -4.38 -10.49 17.48
CA ALA A 701 -3.62 -9.37 16.95
C ALA A 701 -2.31 -9.86 16.30
N HIS A 702 -1.76 -9.07 15.37
CA HIS A 702 -0.54 -9.38 14.63
C HIS A 702 0.65 -9.75 15.53
N HIS A 703 0.81 -9.08 16.67
CA HIS A 703 1.89 -9.35 17.63
C HIS A 703 1.64 -10.57 18.54
N VAL A 704 0.43 -11.11 18.55
CA VAL A 704 0.04 -12.27 19.38
C VAL A 704 0.09 -13.56 18.57
N HIS A 705 -0.44 -13.55 17.34
CA HIS A 705 -0.56 -14.78 16.54
C HIS A 705 0.75 -15.55 16.30
N PRO A 706 1.95 -14.93 16.12
CA PRO A 706 3.19 -15.69 15.89
C PRO A 706 3.60 -16.48 17.13
N ARG A 707 3.14 -16.06 18.31
CA ARG A 707 3.37 -16.75 19.58
C ARG A 707 2.43 -17.92 19.79
N LEU A 708 1.40 -18.11 18.97
CA LEU A 708 0.44 -19.20 19.15
C LEU A 708 1.11 -20.55 18.91
N SER A 709 1.08 -21.43 19.92
CA SER A 709 1.60 -22.80 19.82
C SER A 709 0.49 -23.83 19.62
N SER A 710 -0.63 -23.69 20.34
CA SER A 710 -1.84 -24.47 20.15
C SER A 710 -3.07 -23.65 20.48
N ALA A 711 -4.20 -24.04 19.88
CA ALA A 711 -5.50 -23.45 20.15
C ALA A 711 -6.59 -24.52 20.10
N GLY A 712 -7.71 -24.26 20.78
CA GLY A 712 -8.94 -25.02 20.65
C GLY A 712 -10.15 -24.14 20.92
N ILE A 713 -11.30 -24.50 20.36
CA ILE A 713 -12.56 -23.80 20.56
C ILE A 713 -13.67 -24.80 20.86
N ARG A 714 -14.52 -24.45 21.82
CA ARG A 714 -15.69 -25.22 22.26
C ARG A 714 -16.87 -24.28 22.44
N MET A 715 -18.09 -24.80 22.29
CA MET A 715 -19.30 -24.01 22.48
C MET A 715 -20.36 -24.82 23.22
N PHE A 716 -21.06 -24.19 24.15
CA PHE A 716 -22.07 -24.82 25.00
C PHE A 716 -23.39 -24.06 24.90
N ALA A 717 -24.50 -24.77 24.76
CA ALA A 717 -25.81 -24.18 24.97
C ALA A 717 -25.99 -23.89 26.48
N LEU A 718 -26.51 -22.72 26.84
CA LEU A 718 -26.76 -22.38 28.24
C LEU A 718 -28.20 -22.69 28.61
N ARG A 719 -28.39 -23.37 29.76
CA ARG A 719 -29.70 -23.67 30.34
C ARG A 719 -29.95 -22.78 31.56
N GLY A 720 -31.20 -22.39 31.79
CA GLY A 720 -31.59 -21.47 32.86
C GLY A 720 -31.77 -20.02 32.39
N ARG A 721 -32.02 -19.09 33.32
CA ARG A 721 -32.26 -17.67 33.03
C ARG A 721 -31.38 -16.75 33.88
N GLY A 722 -30.93 -15.65 33.29
CA GLY A 722 -30.15 -14.61 33.97
C GLY A 722 -28.89 -15.16 34.62
N ALA A 723 -28.63 -14.76 35.87
CA ALA A 723 -27.45 -15.19 36.63
C ALA A 723 -27.38 -16.69 36.94
N LYS A 724 -28.48 -17.44 36.77
CA LYS A 724 -28.55 -18.90 37.03
C LYS A 724 -28.25 -19.75 35.78
N GLN A 725 -27.74 -19.15 34.71
CA GLN A 725 -27.37 -19.89 33.51
C GLN A 725 -26.15 -20.81 33.77
N ALA A 726 -26.29 -22.08 33.42
CA ALA A 726 -25.23 -23.08 33.48
C ALA A 726 -25.00 -23.72 32.11
N ARG A 727 -23.79 -24.27 31.89
CA ARG A 727 -23.46 -25.03 30.67
C ARG A 727 -24.38 -26.25 30.58
N GLY A 728 -25.09 -26.35 29.46
CA GLY A 728 -25.82 -27.53 29.02
C GLY A 728 -24.97 -28.33 28.03
N ASP A 729 -25.60 -28.79 26.95
CA ASP A 729 -24.95 -29.64 25.96
C ASP A 729 -23.89 -28.87 25.17
N GLU A 730 -22.78 -29.55 24.86
CA GLU A 730 -21.77 -29.05 23.94
C GLU A 730 -22.29 -29.10 22.51
N VAL A 731 -22.14 -27.99 21.80
CA VAL A 731 -22.54 -27.86 20.40
C VAL A 731 -21.41 -28.38 19.52
N ARG A 732 -21.72 -29.29 18.60
CA ARG A 732 -20.75 -29.81 17.64
C ARG A 732 -20.33 -28.73 16.63
N LEU A 733 -19.02 -28.59 16.43
CA LEU A 733 -18.41 -27.56 15.59
C LEU A 733 -17.50 -28.18 14.53
N PHE A 734 -17.55 -27.64 13.32
CA PHE A 734 -16.41 -27.64 12.40
C PHE A 734 -15.38 -26.63 12.91
N VAL A 735 -14.20 -27.11 13.30
CA VAL A 735 -13.19 -26.28 13.97
C VAL A 735 -12.05 -25.92 13.02
N HIS A 736 -11.68 -24.64 13.02
CA HIS A 736 -10.44 -24.15 12.45
C HIS A 736 -9.47 -23.74 13.56
N THR A 737 -8.23 -24.22 13.44
CA THR A 737 -7.08 -23.64 14.14
C THR A 737 -5.94 -23.47 13.14
N PRO A 738 -4.94 -22.60 13.41
CA PRO A 738 -3.79 -22.49 12.52
C PRO A 738 -3.02 -23.81 12.34
N ALA A 739 -3.06 -24.71 13.33
CA ALA A 739 -2.42 -26.03 13.27
C ALA A 739 -3.29 -27.09 12.54
N ALA A 740 -4.60 -26.89 12.49
CA ALA A 740 -5.57 -27.76 11.85
C ALA A 740 -6.58 -26.91 11.08
N PRO A 741 -6.18 -26.38 9.90
CA PRO A 741 -7.02 -25.49 9.13
C PRO A 741 -8.22 -26.25 8.55
N LEU A 742 -9.41 -25.67 8.71
CA LEU A 742 -10.66 -26.24 8.20
C LEU A 742 -10.72 -26.34 6.66
N LEU A 743 -10.05 -25.40 5.97
CA LEU A 743 -9.80 -25.39 4.53
C LEU A 743 -8.30 -25.26 4.31
N ARG A 744 -7.63 -26.32 3.86
CA ARG A 744 -6.16 -26.41 3.75
C ARG A 744 -5.57 -25.37 2.81
N ARG A 745 -6.29 -25.01 1.75
CA ARG A 745 -5.87 -23.98 0.78
C ARG A 745 -6.05 -22.53 1.28
N MET A 746 -6.74 -22.32 2.41
CA MET A 746 -6.94 -21.00 3.00
C MET A 746 -6.85 -21.07 4.53
N VAL A 747 -5.63 -20.87 5.01
CA VAL A 747 -5.29 -20.88 6.45
C VAL A 747 -5.47 -19.47 7.02
N ALA A 748 -6.31 -19.31 8.04
CA ALA A 748 -6.42 -18.07 8.80
C ALA A 748 -5.47 -18.17 10.01
N ALA A 749 -4.20 -17.84 9.79
CA ALA A 749 -3.12 -18.07 10.78
C ALA A 749 -3.29 -17.28 12.08
N ASP A 750 -4.09 -16.21 12.05
CA ASP A 750 -4.42 -15.33 13.16
C ASP A 750 -5.81 -15.61 13.74
N ALA A 751 -6.53 -16.64 13.30
CA ALA A 751 -7.89 -16.90 13.74
C ALA A 751 -8.09 -18.32 14.29
N VAL A 752 -8.94 -18.41 15.31
CA VAL A 752 -9.54 -19.65 15.79
C VAL A 752 -11.04 -19.49 15.63
N PHE A 753 -11.69 -20.40 14.91
CA PHE A 753 -13.13 -20.30 14.70
C PHE A 753 -13.83 -21.64 14.67
N GLY A 754 -15.12 -21.62 14.97
CA GLY A 754 -16.01 -22.77 14.97
C GLY A 754 -17.27 -22.46 14.17
N ILE A 755 -17.65 -23.37 13.29
CA ILE A 755 -18.93 -23.32 12.57
C ILE A 755 -19.80 -24.46 13.10
N PRO A 756 -20.92 -24.18 13.77
CA PRO A 756 -21.79 -25.23 14.29
C PRO A 756 -22.31 -26.12 13.16
N GLU A 757 -22.35 -27.44 13.40
CA GLU A 757 -22.81 -28.40 12.38
C GLU A 757 -24.30 -28.26 12.04
N GLN A 758 -25.08 -27.62 12.93
CA GLN A 758 -26.51 -27.40 12.79
C GLN A 758 -26.89 -25.94 13.08
N PRO A 759 -28.07 -25.46 12.63
CA PRO A 759 -28.52 -24.12 12.95
C PRO A 759 -28.67 -23.98 14.45
N LEU A 760 -28.25 -22.83 14.99
CA LEU A 760 -28.46 -22.57 16.41
C LEU A 760 -29.96 -22.46 16.72
N GLU A 761 -30.32 -22.84 17.94
CA GLU A 761 -31.68 -22.70 18.45
C GLU A 761 -32.06 -21.23 18.56
N ALA A 762 -33.35 -20.92 18.44
CA ALA A 762 -33.85 -19.55 18.52
C ALA A 762 -33.95 -19.09 19.98
N ARG A 763 -33.55 -17.85 20.27
CA ARG A 763 -33.62 -17.25 21.62
C ARG A 763 -32.87 -18.06 22.68
N THR A 764 -31.80 -18.73 22.27
CA THR A 764 -30.96 -19.55 23.15
C THR A 764 -29.64 -18.83 23.39
N SER A 765 -29.18 -18.81 24.64
CA SER A 765 -27.86 -18.28 25.00
C SER A 765 -26.81 -19.37 24.83
N TYR A 766 -25.64 -19.00 24.31
CA TYR A 766 -24.48 -19.87 24.14
C TYR A 766 -23.28 -19.28 24.85
N GLU A 767 -22.38 -20.13 25.32
CA GLU A 767 -21.05 -19.76 25.80
C GLU A 767 -20.00 -20.41 24.90
N VAL A 768 -19.06 -19.60 24.42
CA VAL A 768 -17.90 -20.06 23.66
C VAL A 768 -16.68 -20.01 24.56
N GLU A 769 -15.84 -21.04 24.50
CA GLU A 769 -14.56 -21.13 25.21
C GLU A 769 -13.46 -21.37 24.19
N VAL A 770 -12.45 -20.49 24.16
CA VAL A 770 -11.23 -20.64 23.38
C VAL A 770 -10.05 -20.79 24.33
N ARG A 771 -9.28 -21.86 24.16
CA ARG A 771 -8.02 -22.08 24.88
C ARG A 771 -6.86 -21.79 23.95
N LEU A 772 -5.92 -20.97 24.41
CA LEU A 772 -4.74 -20.56 23.66
C LEU A 772 -3.50 -20.90 24.49
N ARG A 773 -2.52 -21.57 23.89
CA ARG A 773 -1.18 -21.69 24.47
C ARG A 773 -0.23 -20.81 23.69
N LEU A 774 0.33 -19.78 24.33
CA LEU A 774 1.30 -18.88 23.72
C LEU A 774 2.72 -19.29 24.13
N ARG A 775 3.68 -19.26 23.19
CA ARG A 775 5.10 -19.53 23.47
C ARG A 775 5.59 -18.55 24.55
N GLY A 776 6.27 -19.10 25.56
CA GLY A 776 6.85 -18.33 26.66
C GLY A 776 5.83 -17.67 27.60
N ALA A 777 4.56 -18.09 27.60
CA ALA A 777 3.52 -17.57 28.47
C ALA A 777 2.61 -18.70 28.98
N GLU A 778 1.76 -18.37 29.97
CA GLU A 778 0.77 -19.28 30.54
C GLU A 778 -0.36 -19.59 29.55
N ASP A 779 -1.11 -20.66 29.81
CA ASP A 779 -2.28 -21.03 29.02
C ASP A 779 -3.39 -19.98 29.26
N HIS A 780 -3.90 -19.38 28.19
CA HIS A 780 -4.97 -18.40 28.24
C HIS A 780 -6.32 -19.06 27.92
N THR A 781 -7.35 -18.75 28.69
CA THR A 781 -8.74 -19.12 28.38
C THR A 781 -9.56 -17.86 28.15
N VAL A 782 -10.15 -17.75 26.96
CA VAL A 782 -11.05 -16.67 26.59
C VAL A 782 -12.45 -17.26 26.47
N ALA A 783 -13.41 -16.74 27.24
CA ALA A 783 -14.80 -17.16 27.17
C ALA A 783 -15.73 -15.96 27.01
N TRP A 784 -16.77 -16.13 26.20
CA TRP A 784 -17.79 -15.11 26.00
C TRP A 784 -19.16 -15.75 25.75
N ARG A 785 -20.21 -14.97 25.94
CA ARG A 785 -21.60 -15.40 25.76
C ARG A 785 -22.30 -14.60 24.67
N PHE A 786 -23.28 -15.20 24.02
CA PHE A 786 -24.19 -14.50 23.13
C PHE A 786 -25.57 -15.16 23.13
N THR A 787 -26.60 -14.45 22.68
CA THR A 787 -27.96 -14.96 22.56
C THR A 787 -28.46 -14.81 21.13
N THR A 788 -29.03 -15.88 20.59
CA THR A 788 -29.57 -15.89 19.23
C THR A 788 -30.92 -15.18 19.14
N GLY A 789 -31.21 -14.60 17.97
CA GLY A 789 -32.50 -14.02 17.67
C GLY A 789 -33.58 -15.07 17.34
N SER A 790 -34.79 -14.61 17.05
CA SER A 790 -35.90 -15.49 16.63
C SER A 790 -35.84 -15.92 15.16
N ALA A 791 -35.25 -15.11 14.27
CA ALA A 791 -35.22 -15.36 12.83
C ALA A 791 -33.85 -15.85 12.34
N PRO A 792 -33.78 -16.71 11.30
CA PRO A 792 -32.54 -16.96 10.57
C PRO A 792 -32.07 -15.67 9.85
N LEU A 793 -30.79 -15.60 9.50
CA LEU A 793 -30.25 -14.55 8.62
C LEU A 793 -31.07 -14.54 7.33
N ARG A 794 -31.65 -13.38 6.96
CA ARG A 794 -32.39 -13.26 5.69
C ARG A 794 -31.42 -13.52 4.53
N ARG A 795 -31.67 -14.56 3.73
CA ARG A 795 -30.85 -14.87 2.54
C ARG A 795 -30.90 -13.68 1.56
N PRO A 796 -29.74 -13.20 1.06
CA PRO A 796 -29.72 -12.43 -0.17
C PRO A 796 -30.13 -13.35 -1.33
N GLY A 797 -31.09 -12.91 -2.18
CA GLY A 797 -31.27 -13.51 -3.51
C GLY A 797 -32.20 -14.73 -3.69
N ARG A 798 -33.25 -14.90 -2.87
CA ARG A 798 -34.50 -15.48 -3.37
C ARG A 798 -35.65 -14.53 -3.06
#